data_AF-A0A0R3RR05-F1
#
_entry.id   AF-A0A0R3RR05-F1
#
_cell.length_a   1.000
_cell.length_b   1.000
_cell.length_c   1.000
_cell.angle_alpha   90.00
_cell.angle_beta   90.00
_cell.angle_gamma   90.00
#
_symmetry.space_group_name_H-M   'P 1'
#
loop_
_entity.id
_entity.type
_entity.pdbx_description
1 polymer ?
#
loop_
_entity_poly.entity_id
_entity_poly.type
_entity_poly.pdbx_seq_one_letter_code
_entity_poly.pdbx_strand_id
1 'polypeptide(L)'
;MNRNRYKRDTYNIDQCPIVKKKFRRGELPIDGVRLQLAKVIRENGISVIVGETGSGKSTQIPQICYDEGLIGNGLLAVTQPRRVAAITLARRVALEMNINLGELVAYKVRFENTTSNETKIVYGTDGIFLRETFYDSLLTHYSLVIVDEAHERSIIIMSATLETNLFSEYFDDAPVYIVQGRTYPVEIFYANSIDKKDDDYVFNVLTTVLQIHRTEPLSSDVLAFLTGQEEIETACRKVQEASKLLSGGLVVLPLYAGLPPAAQMRVFEPANVPCTRKIIFATNIAETSITIPGVRIIIDSGKIKVKTFLPDRHIDILRVENISQSSATQRAGRAGREAPGKCYRLYSEKHFHSLSKMTVPEILRSNLAVVLLELLRIGLRRIKSLALISNPKKEGLDAAEKHLRLLDAVKQPDKKGRLRLTEMGMKLSSFPVDPAFARALIAASHNECLEEVLTIVAFMSTDSVFVSSAMSREQANLSKRKFEAAEGDHCTLLNVYRGYRLARKEKKLEEWCEANHVHQRLLNTVFKIRRQLRDICSKNSLVFRSCGTDTDKLRKTLCQGLFMNACAYEKSHDRYNLLISPGTSLKIHPSSCLSRSRPTAFIFTDLIRTNELYARDITVIDLEWAKELLDSKKMVLNMFRD
;
A
#
# COMPACT_ATOMS: atom_id res chain seq x y z
N MET A 1 -10.25 -50.45 -19.51
CA MET A 1 -9.59 -49.14 -19.76
C MET A 1 -10.64 -48.18 -20.30
N ASN A 2 -11.23 -47.36 -19.43
CA ASN A 2 -12.26 -46.38 -19.82
C ASN A 2 -11.90 -45.01 -19.26
N ARG A 3 -11.89 -44.01 -20.15
CA ARG A 3 -11.55 -42.60 -19.91
C ARG A 3 -12.63 -41.94 -19.05
N ASN A 4 -12.30 -41.44 -17.86
CA ASN A 4 -13.16 -40.49 -17.14
C ASN A 4 -12.71 -39.05 -17.43
N ARG A 5 -13.55 -38.36 -18.21
CA ARG A 5 -13.48 -36.92 -18.51
C ARG A 5 -13.79 -36.12 -17.24
N TYR A 6 -12.83 -35.34 -16.75
CA TYR A 6 -13.13 -34.23 -15.85
C TYR A 6 -13.88 -33.16 -16.65
N LYS A 7 -15.16 -32.96 -16.34
CA LYS A 7 -15.93 -31.80 -16.80
C LYS A 7 -15.34 -30.55 -16.15
N ARG A 8 -14.92 -29.58 -16.98
CA ARG A 8 -14.67 -28.20 -16.55
C ARG A 8 -16.02 -27.53 -16.35
N ASP A 9 -16.49 -27.47 -15.11
CA ASP A 9 -17.59 -26.57 -14.76
C ASP A 9 -17.07 -25.14 -14.82
N THR A 10 -17.58 -24.39 -15.79
CA THR A 10 -17.36 -22.95 -15.94
C THR A 10 -18.17 -22.26 -14.85
N TYR A 11 -17.48 -21.77 -13.82
CA TYR A 11 -18.11 -20.97 -12.77
C TYR A 11 -18.55 -19.63 -13.36
N ASN A 12 -19.84 -19.50 -13.68
CA ASN A 12 -20.47 -18.25 -14.03
C ASN A 12 -20.71 -17.46 -12.72
N ILE A 13 -19.93 -16.39 -12.51
CA ILE A 13 -19.90 -15.60 -11.26
C ILE A 13 -21.26 -14.89 -10.99
N ASP A 14 -22.14 -14.81 -12.00
CA ASP A 14 -23.42 -14.12 -11.91
C ASP A 14 -24.57 -14.97 -11.30
N GLN A 15 -24.32 -16.20 -10.86
CA GLN A 15 -25.37 -17.10 -10.32
C GLN A 15 -25.07 -17.70 -8.94
N CYS A 16 -24.26 -17.05 -8.11
CA CYS A 16 -24.14 -17.46 -6.71
C CYS A 16 -25.36 -16.90 -5.93
N PRO A 17 -26.27 -17.73 -5.38
CA PRO A 17 -27.34 -17.23 -4.53
C PRO A 17 -26.71 -16.77 -3.22
N ILE A 18 -26.38 -15.48 -3.15
CA ILE A 18 -26.08 -14.81 -1.89
C ILE A 18 -27.32 -15.01 -1.04
N VAL A 19 -27.21 -15.84 0.00
CA VAL A 19 -28.25 -15.91 1.04
C VAL A 19 -28.33 -14.50 1.62
N LYS A 20 -29.32 -13.73 1.14
CA LYS A 20 -29.63 -12.37 1.58
C LYS A 20 -30.14 -12.46 3.01
N LYS A 21 -29.24 -12.61 3.99
CA LYS A 21 -29.57 -12.23 5.36
C LYS A 21 -29.80 -10.71 5.29
N LYS A 22 -31.08 -10.29 5.28
CA LYS A 22 -31.46 -8.87 5.33
C LYS A 22 -30.68 -8.24 6.47
N PHE A 23 -29.75 -7.33 6.16
CA PHE A 23 -29.09 -6.52 7.17
C PHE A 23 -30.18 -5.70 7.86
N ARG A 24 -30.32 -5.85 9.18
CA ARG A 24 -31.28 -5.08 9.96
C ARG A 24 -30.55 -3.82 10.45
N ARG A 25 -30.94 -2.64 9.95
CA ARG A 25 -30.60 -1.35 10.57
C ARG A 25 -31.05 -1.40 12.04
N GLY A 26 -30.18 -1.03 13.00
CA GLY A 26 -30.52 -0.96 14.44
C GLY A 26 -29.68 -1.85 15.38
N GLU A 27 -28.77 -2.68 14.88
CA GLU A 27 -27.94 -3.55 15.74
C GLU A 27 -26.58 -2.95 16.11
N LEU A 28 -26.10 -1.96 15.34
CA LEU A 28 -24.78 -1.36 15.54
C LEU A 28 -24.81 -0.22 16.57
N PRO A 29 -23.74 -0.02 17.37
CA PRO A 29 -23.67 1.04 18.36
C PRO A 29 -24.00 2.45 17.83
N ILE A 30 -23.62 2.76 16.58
CA ILE A 30 -23.91 4.05 15.96
C ILE A 30 -25.41 4.29 15.70
N ASP A 31 -26.18 3.23 15.45
CA ASP A 31 -27.61 3.39 15.15
C ASP A 31 -28.37 4.00 16.33
N GLY A 32 -27.96 3.65 17.57
CA GLY A 32 -28.56 4.19 18.79
C GLY A 32 -28.30 5.67 19.03
N VAL A 33 -27.30 6.25 18.38
CA VAL A 33 -26.88 7.65 18.53
C VAL A 33 -27.06 8.49 17.26
N ARG A 34 -27.77 7.95 16.27
CA ARG A 34 -27.94 8.54 14.94
C ARG A 34 -28.35 10.02 14.94
N LEU A 35 -29.45 10.36 15.60
CA LEU A 35 -30.00 11.73 15.60
C LEU A 35 -29.07 12.71 16.32
N GLN A 36 -28.44 12.26 17.42
CA GLN A 36 -27.46 13.06 18.14
C GLN A 36 -26.24 13.33 17.28
N LEU A 37 -25.72 12.31 16.60
CA LEU A 37 -24.60 12.43 15.69
C LEU A 37 -24.89 13.41 14.54
N ALA A 38 -26.06 13.27 13.90
CA ALA A 38 -26.49 14.17 12.84
C ALA A 38 -26.62 15.62 13.32
N LYS A 39 -27.11 15.83 14.56
CA LYS A 39 -27.16 17.15 15.19
C LYS A 39 -25.76 17.73 15.40
N VAL A 40 -24.84 16.95 15.97
CA VAL A 40 -23.44 17.38 16.21
C VAL A 40 -22.77 17.77 14.90
N ILE A 41 -22.91 16.97 13.83
CA ILE A 41 -22.33 17.28 12.53
C ILE A 41 -22.97 18.53 11.91
N ARG A 42 -24.27 18.75 12.11
CA ARG A 42 -24.99 19.92 11.57
C ARG A 42 -24.61 21.23 12.27
N GLU A 43 -24.39 21.18 13.58
CA GLU A 43 -24.12 22.37 14.41
C GLU A 43 -22.66 22.80 14.38
N ASN A 44 -21.74 21.94 13.93
CA ASN A 44 -20.31 22.18 13.99
C ASN A 44 -19.66 22.05 12.61
N GLY A 45 -18.77 23.00 12.27
CA GLY A 45 -18.00 22.92 11.02
C GLY A 45 -16.98 21.77 11.00
N ILE A 46 -16.50 21.36 12.18
CA ILE A 46 -15.58 20.23 12.38
C ILE A 46 -16.06 19.42 13.57
N SER A 47 -16.01 18.10 13.49
CA SER A 47 -16.35 17.19 14.58
C SER A 47 -15.38 16.01 14.62
N VAL A 48 -15.00 15.59 15.82
CA VAL A 48 -14.15 14.41 16.05
C VAL A 48 -15.03 13.28 16.58
N ILE A 49 -15.14 12.18 15.86
CA ILE A 49 -16.02 11.06 16.22
C ILE A 49 -15.17 9.85 16.59
N VAL A 50 -15.29 9.37 17.81
CA VAL A 50 -14.42 8.32 18.33
C VAL A 50 -15.26 7.09 18.57
N GLY A 51 -14.74 5.93 18.18
CA GLY A 51 -15.41 4.69 18.50
C GLY A 51 -14.56 3.50 18.12
N GLU A 52 -14.81 2.36 18.77
CA GLU A 52 -14.07 1.13 18.49
C GLU A 52 -14.31 0.64 17.06
N THR A 53 -13.36 -0.08 16.50
CA THR A 53 -13.56 -0.67 15.18
C THR A 53 -14.65 -1.74 15.26
N GLY A 54 -15.64 -1.70 14.35
CA GLY A 54 -16.83 -2.55 14.42
C GLY A 54 -18.08 -1.83 14.94
N SER A 55 -17.95 -0.60 15.47
CA SER A 55 -19.11 0.20 15.91
C SER A 55 -20.02 0.71 14.77
N GLY A 56 -19.59 0.53 13.51
CA GLY A 56 -20.34 0.98 12.33
C GLY A 56 -19.87 2.32 11.74
N LYS A 57 -18.80 2.93 12.25
CA LYS A 57 -18.30 4.27 11.82
C LYS A 57 -18.24 4.45 10.30
N SER A 58 -17.43 3.61 9.66
CA SER A 58 -17.11 3.66 8.24
C SER A 58 -18.30 3.35 7.31
N THR A 59 -19.33 2.67 7.82
CA THR A 59 -20.48 2.22 7.01
C THR A 59 -21.74 3.04 7.29
N GLN A 60 -22.05 3.32 8.56
CA GLN A 60 -23.31 3.98 8.96
C GLN A 60 -23.22 5.50 8.93
N ILE A 61 -22.11 6.13 9.33
CA ILE A 61 -22.02 7.60 9.36
C ILE A 61 -22.27 8.20 7.97
N PRO A 62 -21.69 7.67 6.88
CA PRO A 62 -21.97 8.18 5.54
C PRO A 62 -23.45 8.06 5.14
N GLN A 63 -24.11 6.97 5.53
CA GLN A 63 -25.54 6.77 5.30
C GLN A 63 -26.38 7.74 6.13
N ILE A 64 -26.01 7.99 7.39
CA ILE A 64 -26.68 8.98 8.26
C ILE A 64 -26.57 10.37 7.66
N CYS A 65 -25.37 10.78 7.23
CA CYS A 65 -25.18 12.10 6.62
C CYS A 65 -26.02 12.27 5.34
N TYR A 66 -26.15 11.22 4.54
CA TYR A 66 -27.00 11.21 3.36
C TYR A 66 -28.49 11.29 3.71
N ASP A 67 -28.98 10.36 4.54
CA ASP A 67 -30.40 10.24 4.91
C ASP A 67 -30.91 11.47 5.68
N GLU A 68 -30.08 12.11 6.51
CA GLU A 68 -30.43 13.30 7.31
C GLU A 68 -30.23 14.61 6.54
N GLY A 69 -29.94 14.53 5.24
CA GLY A 69 -29.83 15.68 4.34
C GLY A 69 -28.62 16.58 4.57
N LEU A 70 -27.57 16.11 5.28
CA LEU A 70 -26.40 16.92 5.63
C LEU A 70 -25.54 17.29 4.42
N ILE A 71 -25.65 16.54 3.33
CA ILE A 71 -24.82 16.73 2.13
C ILE A 71 -25.45 17.69 1.11
N GLY A 72 -26.72 18.08 1.30
CA GLY A 72 -27.46 18.92 0.37
C GLY A 72 -27.36 18.45 -1.09
N ASN A 73 -26.96 19.37 -1.98
CA ASN A 73 -26.78 19.08 -3.40
C ASN A 73 -25.38 18.54 -3.76
N GLY A 74 -24.40 18.67 -2.87
CA GLY A 74 -23.02 18.25 -3.13
C GLY A 74 -22.80 16.75 -2.90
N LEU A 75 -21.51 16.40 -2.81
CA LEU A 75 -21.04 15.05 -2.57
C LEU A 75 -20.54 14.87 -1.14
N LEU A 76 -20.59 13.63 -0.66
CA LEU A 76 -19.90 13.16 0.53
C LEU A 76 -18.63 12.43 0.13
N ALA A 77 -17.47 12.94 0.55
CA ALA A 77 -16.20 12.21 0.45
C ALA A 77 -15.96 11.41 1.72
N VAL A 78 -15.64 10.11 1.60
CA VAL A 78 -15.14 9.28 2.70
C VAL A 78 -13.75 8.81 2.33
N THR A 79 -12.73 9.36 2.98
CA THR A 79 -11.35 9.01 2.70
C THR A 79 -10.93 7.79 3.53
N GLN A 80 -10.03 7.00 2.94
CA GLN A 80 -9.47 5.78 3.51
C GLN A 80 -7.98 5.73 3.18
N PRO A 81 -7.11 5.37 4.13
CA PRO A 81 -5.68 5.24 3.85
C PRO A 81 -5.39 4.09 2.88
N ARG A 82 -6.31 3.10 2.78
CA ARG A 82 -6.10 1.87 2.01
C ARG A 82 -7.10 1.70 0.89
N ARG A 83 -6.57 1.36 -0.30
CA ARG A 83 -7.38 1.02 -1.49
C ARG A 83 -8.39 -0.10 -1.23
N VAL A 84 -7.98 -1.16 -0.53
CA VAL A 84 -8.87 -2.30 -0.24
C VAL A 84 -10.04 -1.84 0.64
N ALA A 85 -9.78 -1.06 1.69
CA ALA A 85 -10.81 -0.53 2.57
C ALA A 85 -11.81 0.35 1.81
N ALA A 86 -11.34 1.30 0.98
CA ALA A 86 -12.23 2.13 0.15
C ALA A 86 -13.17 1.30 -0.74
N ILE A 87 -12.63 0.27 -1.41
CA ILE A 87 -13.40 -0.59 -2.32
C ILE A 87 -14.39 -1.46 -1.53
N THR A 88 -13.95 -2.11 -0.44
CA THR A 88 -14.82 -3.02 0.33
C THR A 88 -15.91 -2.27 1.07
N LEU A 89 -15.61 -1.10 1.64
CA LEU A 89 -16.60 -0.26 2.30
C LEU A 89 -17.64 0.28 1.32
N ALA A 90 -17.23 0.78 0.15
CA ALA A 90 -18.16 1.23 -0.88
C ALA A 90 -19.11 0.11 -1.33
N ARG A 91 -18.58 -1.09 -1.57
CA ARG A 91 -19.39 -2.27 -1.92
C ARG A 91 -20.33 -2.66 -0.79
N ARG A 92 -19.85 -2.63 0.45
CA ARG A 92 -20.64 -2.98 1.63
C ARG A 92 -21.80 -2.01 1.81
N VAL A 93 -21.56 -0.70 1.72
CA VAL A 93 -22.60 0.32 1.85
C VAL A 93 -23.59 0.27 0.68
N ALA A 94 -23.12 0.04 -0.55
CA ALA A 94 -24.01 -0.19 -1.69
C ALA A 94 -24.96 -1.39 -1.45
N LEU A 95 -24.43 -2.50 -0.92
CA LEU A 95 -25.23 -3.67 -0.53
C LEU A 95 -26.22 -3.37 0.61
N GLU A 96 -25.79 -2.63 1.64
CA GLU A 96 -26.66 -2.24 2.77
C GLU A 96 -27.80 -1.30 2.34
N MET A 97 -27.54 -0.42 1.37
CA MET A 97 -28.52 0.49 0.79
C MET A 97 -29.34 -0.15 -0.35
N ASN A 98 -29.05 -1.42 -0.70
CA ASN A 98 -29.70 -2.15 -1.79
C ASN A 98 -29.66 -1.41 -3.15
N ILE A 99 -28.49 -0.89 -3.48
CA ILE A 99 -28.16 -0.17 -4.73
C ILE A 99 -26.98 -0.86 -5.43
N ASN A 100 -26.79 -0.61 -6.72
CA ASN A 100 -25.59 -1.07 -7.40
C ASN A 100 -24.42 -0.11 -7.12
N LEU A 101 -23.23 -0.67 -7.01
CA LEU A 101 -22.01 0.13 -6.90
C LEU A 101 -21.82 0.94 -8.19
N GLY A 102 -21.63 2.25 -8.05
CA GLY A 102 -21.49 3.20 -9.16
C GLY A 102 -22.75 4.05 -9.41
N GLU A 103 -23.88 3.72 -8.78
CA GLU A 103 -25.07 4.58 -8.69
C GLU A 103 -24.82 5.60 -7.56
N LEU A 104 -25.64 5.58 -6.49
CA LEU A 104 -25.55 6.50 -5.35
C LEU A 104 -24.23 6.39 -4.57
N VAL A 105 -23.67 5.17 -4.46
CA VAL A 105 -22.42 4.90 -3.74
C VAL A 105 -21.37 4.38 -4.71
N ALA A 106 -20.17 4.97 -4.68
CA ALA A 106 -19.07 4.60 -5.55
C ALA A 106 -17.71 4.73 -4.85
N TYR A 107 -16.64 4.34 -5.55
CA TYR A 107 -15.28 4.59 -5.07
C TYR A 107 -14.36 5.23 -6.11
N LYS A 108 -13.34 5.94 -5.60
CA LYS A 108 -12.23 6.51 -6.38
C LYS A 108 -10.89 6.13 -5.75
N VAL A 109 -10.11 5.33 -6.45
CA VAL A 109 -8.75 4.95 -6.02
C VAL A 109 -7.78 5.18 -7.17
N ARG A 110 -6.48 5.16 -6.90
CA ARG A 110 -5.47 5.39 -7.95
C ARG A 110 -5.69 4.45 -9.13
N PHE A 111 -5.88 5.06 -10.29
CA PHE A 111 -6.16 4.41 -11.57
C PHE A 111 -7.51 3.70 -11.73
N GLU A 112 -8.47 3.92 -10.82
CA GLU A 112 -9.80 3.31 -10.89
C GLU A 112 -10.86 4.23 -10.29
N ASN A 113 -11.89 4.55 -11.08
CA ASN A 113 -12.98 5.42 -10.69
C ASN A 113 -14.30 4.77 -11.14
N THR A 114 -15.24 4.59 -10.21
CA THR A 114 -16.57 4.03 -10.48
C THR A 114 -17.71 5.04 -10.32
N THR A 115 -17.40 6.33 -10.11
CA THR A 115 -18.41 7.39 -9.96
C THR A 115 -19.20 7.63 -11.25
N SER A 116 -20.47 8.00 -11.06
CA SER A 116 -21.40 8.44 -12.10
C SER A 116 -22.05 9.77 -11.71
N ASN A 117 -22.95 10.29 -12.56
CA ASN A 117 -23.70 11.52 -12.26
C ASN A 117 -24.70 11.33 -11.10
N GLU A 118 -25.07 10.09 -10.76
CA GLU A 118 -26.01 9.76 -9.68
C GLU A 118 -25.31 9.64 -8.32
N THR A 119 -23.98 9.54 -8.33
CA THR A 119 -23.20 9.32 -7.11
C THR A 119 -23.33 10.48 -6.14
N LYS A 120 -23.57 10.16 -4.87
CA LYS A 120 -23.58 11.11 -3.75
C LYS A 120 -22.59 10.75 -2.65
N ILE A 121 -22.27 9.46 -2.47
CA ILE A 121 -21.30 8.99 -1.49
C ILE A 121 -20.09 8.40 -2.23
N VAL A 122 -18.92 9.00 -2.02
CA VAL A 122 -17.68 8.62 -2.68
C VAL A 122 -16.68 8.15 -1.63
N TYR A 123 -16.37 6.85 -1.64
CA TYR A 123 -15.22 6.33 -0.89
C TYR A 123 -13.96 6.48 -1.70
N GLY A 124 -12.89 7.04 -1.15
CA GLY A 124 -11.66 7.18 -1.91
C GLY A 124 -10.40 7.10 -1.07
N THR A 125 -9.27 6.89 -1.73
CA THR A 125 -7.98 6.98 -1.03
C THR A 125 -7.62 8.43 -0.78
N ASP A 126 -6.95 8.73 0.33
CA ASP A 126 -6.52 10.10 0.69
C ASP A 126 -5.82 10.82 -0.47
N GLY A 127 -4.89 10.15 -1.15
CA GLY A 127 -4.15 10.71 -2.29
C GLY A 127 -5.01 11.04 -3.52
N ILE A 128 -6.22 10.48 -3.64
CA ILE A 128 -7.15 10.86 -4.71
C ILE A 128 -7.79 12.20 -4.41
N PHE A 129 -8.33 12.37 -3.20
CA PHE A 129 -8.93 13.63 -2.80
C PHE A 129 -7.89 14.75 -2.73
N LEU A 130 -6.66 14.44 -2.26
CA LEU A 130 -5.55 15.38 -2.32
C LEU A 130 -5.26 15.86 -3.75
N ARG A 131 -5.34 14.98 -4.76
CA ARG A 131 -5.18 15.41 -6.16
C ARG A 131 -6.32 16.22 -6.71
N GLU A 132 -7.55 15.98 -6.27
CA GLU A 132 -8.68 16.82 -6.68
C GLU A 132 -8.44 18.27 -6.25
N THR A 133 -7.73 18.51 -5.14
CA THR A 133 -7.32 19.86 -4.71
C THR A 133 -6.42 20.60 -5.70
N PHE A 134 -5.79 19.90 -6.66
CA PHE A 134 -4.95 20.56 -7.67
C PHE A 134 -5.77 21.28 -8.73
N TYR A 135 -7.04 20.90 -8.88
CA TYR A 135 -7.99 21.48 -9.82
C TYR A 135 -9.05 22.30 -9.09
N ASP A 136 -9.47 21.83 -7.91
CA ASP A 136 -10.42 22.50 -7.03
C ASP A 136 -9.88 22.51 -5.60
N SER A 137 -9.08 23.54 -5.28
CA SER A 137 -8.41 23.66 -3.98
C SER A 137 -9.35 23.80 -2.79
N LEU A 138 -10.62 24.17 -3.04
CA LEU A 138 -11.64 24.31 -2.01
C LEU A 138 -12.54 23.07 -1.90
N LEU A 139 -12.34 22.07 -2.78
CA LEU A 139 -13.17 20.88 -2.86
C LEU A 139 -14.68 21.23 -2.94
N THR A 140 -15.03 22.28 -3.68
CA THR A 140 -16.37 22.84 -3.83
C THR A 140 -17.45 21.83 -4.25
N HIS A 141 -17.07 20.73 -4.90
CA HIS A 141 -17.98 19.63 -5.23
C HIS A 141 -18.47 18.83 -4.01
N TYR A 142 -17.73 18.86 -2.90
CA TYR A 142 -18.05 18.13 -1.68
C TYR A 142 -18.66 19.08 -0.65
N SER A 143 -19.85 18.72 -0.16
CA SER A 143 -20.50 19.44 0.94
C SER A 143 -20.06 18.91 2.29
N LEU A 144 -19.59 17.65 2.34
CA LEU A 144 -19.06 17.03 3.55
C LEU A 144 -17.91 16.11 3.17
N VAL A 145 -16.87 16.13 4.00
CA VAL A 145 -15.73 15.21 3.91
C VAL A 145 -15.75 14.37 5.20
N ILE A 146 -15.31 13.13 5.14
CA ILE A 146 -15.08 12.25 6.29
C ILE A 146 -13.71 11.65 6.07
N VAL A 147 -12.78 11.77 7.01
CA VAL A 147 -11.51 11.05 6.93
C VAL A 147 -11.48 9.97 7.98
N ASP A 148 -11.87 8.80 7.51
CA ASP A 148 -11.88 7.63 8.35
C ASP A 148 -10.46 7.16 8.65
N GLU A 149 -10.33 6.34 9.70
CA GLU A 149 -9.06 5.77 10.11
C GLU A 149 -8.01 6.85 10.39
N ALA A 150 -8.43 8.03 10.84
CA ALA A 150 -7.55 9.17 11.12
C ALA A 150 -6.52 8.92 12.23
N HIS A 151 -6.60 7.79 12.94
CA HIS A 151 -5.48 7.33 13.76
C HIS A 151 -4.28 6.85 12.92
N GLU A 152 -4.50 6.56 11.63
CA GLU A 152 -3.50 6.44 10.56
C GLU A 152 -3.14 7.82 9.94
N ARG A 153 -3.77 8.91 10.40
CA ARG A 153 -3.48 10.36 10.26
C ARG A 153 -3.80 11.08 8.93
N SER A 154 -5.09 11.40 8.74
CA SER A 154 -5.67 12.38 7.78
C SER A 154 -7.09 12.82 8.29
N ILE A 155 -7.74 13.91 7.84
CA ILE A 155 -8.64 14.80 8.65
C ILE A 155 -10.19 14.75 8.42
N ILE A 156 -10.93 14.13 9.37
CA ILE A 156 -12.32 14.25 9.90
C ILE A 156 -12.54 12.94 10.65
N ILE A 157 -12.24 12.97 11.94
CA ILE A 157 -11.49 11.88 12.55
C ILE A 157 -12.46 10.87 13.13
N MET A 158 -12.60 9.75 12.43
CA MET A 158 -13.10 8.50 13.02
C MET A 158 -11.93 7.74 13.66
N SER A 159 -11.55 8.13 14.88
CA SER A 159 -10.41 7.51 15.59
C SER A 159 -10.86 6.29 16.41
N ALA A 160 -10.02 5.24 16.42
CA ALA A 160 -10.13 4.12 17.35
C ALA A 160 -9.19 4.26 18.57
N THR A 161 -8.38 5.32 18.63
CA THR A 161 -7.36 5.54 19.68
C THR A 161 -7.61 6.81 20.50
N LEU A 162 -7.12 6.80 21.74
CA LEU A 162 -7.23 7.81 22.81
C LEU A 162 -6.60 9.19 22.52
N GLU A 163 -6.20 9.51 21.28
CA GLU A 163 -5.59 10.82 20.93
C GLU A 163 -6.64 11.91 20.63
N THR A 164 -7.83 11.82 21.23
CA THR A 164 -8.93 12.76 20.99
C THR A 164 -8.57 14.20 21.29
N ASN A 165 -7.74 14.41 22.33
CA ASN A 165 -7.33 15.73 22.78
C ASN A 165 -6.39 16.41 21.78
N LEU A 166 -5.44 15.67 21.19
CA LEU A 166 -4.53 16.22 20.18
C LEU A 166 -5.30 16.73 18.97
N PHE A 167 -6.32 15.99 18.54
CA PHE A 167 -7.15 16.39 17.41
C PHE A 167 -8.11 17.53 17.77
N SER A 168 -8.74 17.49 18.93
CA SER A 168 -9.58 18.58 19.44
C SER A 168 -8.79 19.89 19.48
N GLU A 169 -7.63 19.89 20.13
CA GLU A 169 -6.74 21.05 20.26
C GLU A 169 -6.26 21.57 18.89
N TYR A 170 -5.93 20.66 17.96
CA TYR A 170 -5.52 21.05 16.61
C TYR A 170 -6.65 21.70 15.78
N PHE A 171 -7.90 21.34 16.05
CA PHE A 171 -9.09 21.88 15.36
C PHE A 171 -9.87 22.86 16.24
N ASP A 172 -9.17 23.76 16.92
CA ASP A 172 -9.77 24.85 17.70
C ASP A 172 -10.84 24.36 18.71
N ASP A 173 -10.48 23.33 19.47
CA ASP A 173 -11.34 22.65 20.47
C ASP A 173 -12.62 22.05 19.88
N ALA A 174 -12.51 21.46 18.68
CA ALA A 174 -13.61 20.77 18.01
C ALA A 174 -14.26 19.70 18.92
N PRO A 175 -15.61 19.59 18.92
CA PRO A 175 -16.31 18.68 19.81
C PRO A 175 -15.93 17.21 19.53
N VAL A 176 -15.61 16.50 20.61
CA VAL A 176 -15.32 15.07 20.59
C VAL A 176 -16.57 14.30 20.98
N TYR A 177 -17.08 13.49 20.05
CA TYR A 177 -18.21 12.60 20.27
C TYR A 177 -17.74 11.15 20.38
N ILE A 178 -17.90 10.54 21.56
CA ILE A 178 -17.45 9.16 21.82
C ILE A 178 -18.64 8.20 21.70
N VAL A 179 -18.57 7.31 20.72
CA VAL A 179 -19.49 6.18 20.56
C VAL A 179 -18.93 5.00 21.34
N GLN A 180 -19.60 4.62 22.44
CA GLN A 180 -19.24 3.42 23.19
C GLN A 180 -19.43 2.18 22.32
N GLY A 181 -18.36 1.39 22.18
CA GLY A 181 -18.39 0.12 21.47
C GLY A 181 -19.10 -0.97 22.27
N ARG A 182 -19.49 -2.04 21.58
CA ARG A 182 -19.87 -3.32 22.19
C ARG A 182 -18.74 -4.31 21.91
N THR A 183 -17.64 -4.22 22.66
CA THR A 183 -16.58 -5.23 22.60
C THR A 183 -16.75 -6.23 23.74
N TYR A 184 -16.52 -7.49 23.41
CA TYR A 184 -16.45 -8.56 24.37
C TYR A 184 -15.03 -8.62 24.99
N PRO A 185 -14.91 -9.10 26.23
CA PRO A 185 -13.60 -9.20 26.89
C PRO A 185 -12.64 -10.11 26.10
N VAL A 186 -11.37 -9.71 26.05
CA VAL A 186 -10.29 -10.48 25.43
C VAL A 186 -9.25 -10.84 26.49
N GLU A 187 -9.03 -12.13 26.70
CA GLU A 187 -7.97 -12.62 27.59
C GLU A 187 -6.60 -12.50 26.90
N ILE A 188 -5.62 -11.90 27.59
CA ILE A 188 -4.28 -11.66 27.05
C ILE A 188 -3.28 -12.64 27.68
N PHE A 189 -2.57 -13.39 26.83
CA PHE A 189 -1.48 -14.26 27.22
C PHE A 189 -0.15 -13.72 26.69
N TYR A 190 0.88 -13.72 27.52
CA TYR A 190 2.25 -13.35 27.15
C TYR A 190 3.18 -14.56 27.15
N ALA A 191 4.18 -14.55 26.28
CA ALA A 191 5.19 -15.59 26.26
C ALA A 191 6.23 -15.38 27.38
N ASN A 192 6.61 -16.43 28.10
CA ASN A 192 7.51 -16.34 29.25
C ASN A 192 9.00 -16.19 28.87
N SER A 193 9.42 -16.48 27.63
CA SER A 193 10.85 -16.64 27.30
C SER A 193 11.27 -16.39 25.84
N ILE A 194 10.60 -15.50 25.10
CA ILE A 194 10.81 -15.28 23.64
C ILE A 194 11.36 -13.87 23.33
N ASP A 195 12.33 -13.39 24.11
CA ASP A 195 12.91 -12.05 23.90
C ASP A 195 14.35 -12.11 23.36
N LYS A 196 14.80 -13.23 22.77
CA LYS A 196 16.14 -13.30 22.18
C LYS A 196 16.15 -12.59 20.82
N LYS A 197 17.26 -11.90 20.54
CA LYS A 197 17.45 -11.09 19.32
C LYS A 197 17.33 -11.90 18.02
N ASP A 198 17.49 -13.22 18.11
CA ASP A 198 17.45 -14.18 16.99
C ASP A 198 16.21 -15.10 17.00
N ASP A 199 15.15 -14.76 17.75
CA ASP A 199 13.93 -15.57 17.78
C ASP A 199 13.19 -15.55 16.44
N ASP A 200 13.01 -16.74 15.85
CA ASP A 200 12.22 -16.93 14.64
C ASP A 200 10.72 -16.80 14.97
N TYR A 201 10.23 -15.56 14.91
CA TYR A 201 8.83 -15.24 15.18
C TYR A 201 7.86 -15.97 14.23
N VAL A 202 8.29 -16.32 13.01
CA VAL A 202 7.44 -17.08 12.07
C VAL A 202 7.28 -18.52 12.56
N PHE A 203 8.36 -19.13 13.01
CA PHE A 203 8.32 -20.45 13.64
C PHE A 203 7.49 -20.47 14.92
N ASN A 204 7.60 -19.43 15.75
CA ASN A 204 6.81 -19.31 16.98
C ASN A 204 5.31 -19.21 16.67
N VAL A 205 4.93 -18.35 15.70
CA VAL A 205 3.54 -18.25 15.22
C VAL A 205 3.02 -19.61 14.75
N LEU A 206 3.80 -20.33 13.94
CA LEU A 206 3.43 -21.65 13.43
C LEU A 206 3.17 -22.66 14.55
N THR A 207 4.08 -22.74 15.51
CA THR A 207 3.97 -23.66 16.64
C THR A 207 2.73 -23.36 17.48
N THR A 208 2.50 -22.08 17.79
CA THR A 208 1.32 -21.64 18.54
C THR A 208 0.02 -21.93 17.80
N VAL A 209 -0.03 -21.73 16.46
CA VAL A 209 -1.20 -22.08 15.65
C VAL A 209 -1.55 -23.56 15.77
N LEU A 210 -0.56 -24.45 15.65
CA LEU A 210 -0.78 -25.89 15.71
C LEU A 210 -1.19 -26.35 17.12
N GLN A 211 -0.63 -25.73 18.16
CA GLN A 211 -1.05 -25.96 19.55
C GLN A 211 -2.50 -25.54 19.76
N ILE A 212 -2.85 -24.32 19.35
CA ILE A 212 -4.21 -23.77 19.48
C ILE A 212 -5.23 -24.62 18.72
N HIS A 213 -4.88 -25.14 17.53
CA HIS A 213 -5.75 -26.08 16.80
C HIS A 213 -6.09 -27.34 17.59
N ARG A 214 -5.17 -27.82 18.43
CA ARG A 214 -5.38 -29.02 19.26
C ARG A 214 -6.10 -28.73 20.58
N THR A 215 -5.88 -27.57 21.18
CA THR A 215 -6.33 -27.27 22.55
C THR A 215 -7.60 -26.43 22.64
N GLU A 216 -7.87 -25.56 21.66
CA GLU A 216 -9.00 -24.64 21.68
C GLU A 216 -10.20 -25.18 20.87
N PRO A 217 -11.46 -24.78 21.17
CA PRO A 217 -12.64 -25.24 20.43
C PRO A 217 -12.62 -24.89 18.95
N LEU A 218 -12.92 -25.85 18.05
CA LEU A 218 -12.87 -25.65 16.59
C LEU A 218 -13.80 -24.55 16.06
N SER A 219 -14.79 -24.13 16.85
CA SER A 219 -15.68 -23.01 16.52
C SER A 219 -15.00 -21.63 16.56
N SER A 220 -13.80 -21.53 17.14
CA SER A 220 -13.03 -20.29 17.27
C SER A 220 -12.00 -20.19 16.16
N ASP A 221 -12.21 -19.28 15.20
CA ASP A 221 -11.24 -19.03 14.13
C ASP A 221 -10.04 -18.23 14.63
N VAL A 222 -8.91 -18.42 13.95
CA VAL A 222 -7.60 -17.85 14.33
C VAL A 222 -7.18 -16.80 13.31
N LEU A 223 -6.74 -15.64 13.80
CA LEU A 223 -6.05 -14.62 13.02
C LEU A 223 -4.63 -14.41 13.58
N ALA A 224 -3.63 -14.69 12.76
CA ALA A 224 -2.21 -14.60 13.11
C ALA A 224 -1.51 -13.49 12.31
N PHE A 225 -0.80 -12.61 13.01
CA PHE A 225 -0.11 -11.47 12.41
C PHE A 225 1.36 -11.80 12.05
N LEU A 226 1.69 -11.65 10.77
CA LEU A 226 3.05 -11.79 10.19
C LEU A 226 3.40 -10.53 9.39
N THR A 227 4.66 -10.40 8.93
CA THR A 227 5.16 -9.11 8.44
C THR A 227 5.06 -8.94 6.92
N GLY A 228 4.91 -10.01 6.14
CA GLY A 228 4.79 -9.91 4.69
C GLY A 228 4.45 -11.22 3.97
N GLN A 229 4.34 -11.10 2.64
CA GLN A 229 3.88 -12.18 1.76
C GLN A 229 4.70 -13.48 1.90
N GLU A 230 6.04 -13.40 1.83
CA GLU A 230 6.90 -14.61 1.84
C GLU A 230 6.72 -15.42 3.14
N GLU A 231 6.62 -14.73 4.28
CA GLU A 231 6.41 -15.36 5.59
C GLU A 231 5.01 -15.96 5.70
N ILE A 232 3.98 -15.23 5.23
CA ILE A 232 2.58 -15.68 5.23
C ILE A 232 2.40 -16.93 4.37
N GLU A 233 2.93 -16.94 3.16
CA GLU A 233 2.79 -18.09 2.25
C GLU A 233 3.56 -19.31 2.78
N THR A 234 4.74 -19.08 3.36
CA THR A 234 5.51 -20.14 4.03
C THR A 234 4.72 -20.71 5.20
N ALA A 235 4.09 -19.86 6.01
CA ALA A 235 3.27 -20.29 7.13
C ALA A 235 2.04 -21.08 6.66
N CYS A 236 1.35 -20.58 5.62
CA CYS A 236 0.20 -21.26 5.04
C CYS A 236 0.54 -22.68 4.58
N ARG A 237 1.64 -22.83 3.85
CA ARG A 237 2.11 -24.14 3.37
C ARG A 237 2.42 -25.10 4.51
N LYS A 238 3.22 -24.66 5.50
CA LYS A 238 3.61 -25.51 6.63
C LYS A 238 2.41 -25.97 7.46
N VAL A 239 1.43 -25.10 7.70
CA VAL A 239 0.20 -25.50 8.41
C VAL A 239 -0.66 -26.42 7.56
N GLN A 240 -0.78 -26.18 6.25
CA GLN A 240 -1.52 -27.06 5.36
C GLN A 240 -0.89 -28.46 5.28
N GLU A 241 0.43 -28.56 5.25
CA GLU A 241 1.16 -29.84 5.33
C GLU A 241 0.90 -30.55 6.67
N ALA A 242 1.00 -29.82 7.78
CA ALA A 242 0.72 -30.36 9.11
C ALA A 242 -0.74 -30.77 9.30
N SER A 243 -1.70 -30.11 8.62
CA SER A 243 -3.13 -30.40 8.72
C SER A 243 -3.48 -31.84 8.32
N LYS A 244 -2.68 -32.47 7.44
CA LYS A 244 -2.86 -33.87 7.02
C LYS A 244 -2.68 -34.86 8.18
N LEU A 245 -1.99 -34.45 9.24
CA LEU A 245 -1.69 -35.25 10.42
C LEU A 245 -2.55 -34.87 11.64
N LEU A 246 -3.42 -33.87 11.49
CA LEU A 246 -4.25 -33.34 12.56
C LEU A 246 -5.71 -33.81 12.40
N SER A 247 -6.38 -34.03 13.53
CA SER A 247 -7.82 -34.23 13.56
C SER A 247 -8.57 -32.89 13.45
N GLY A 248 -9.78 -32.93 12.89
CA GLY A 248 -10.62 -31.76 12.66
C GLY A 248 -10.32 -31.04 11.34
N GLY A 249 -11.35 -30.43 10.74
CA GLY A 249 -11.18 -29.69 9.50
C GLY A 249 -10.37 -28.42 9.72
N LEU A 250 -9.52 -28.08 8.75
CA LEU A 250 -8.68 -26.89 8.83
C LEU A 250 -8.58 -26.22 7.46
N VAL A 251 -8.89 -24.92 7.42
CA VAL A 251 -8.79 -24.08 6.22
C VAL A 251 -7.80 -22.96 6.48
N VAL A 252 -6.71 -22.93 5.71
CA VAL A 252 -5.68 -21.89 5.82
C VAL A 252 -5.85 -20.85 4.73
N LEU A 253 -5.85 -19.56 5.10
CA LEU A 253 -6.02 -18.45 4.17
C LEU A 253 -4.95 -17.36 4.38
N PRO A 254 -4.30 -16.87 3.31
CA PRO A 254 -3.43 -15.70 3.39
C PRO A 254 -4.24 -14.40 3.27
N LEU A 255 -3.75 -13.32 3.89
CA LEU A 255 -4.31 -11.98 3.73
C LEU A 255 -3.21 -10.91 3.74
N TYR A 256 -2.86 -10.38 2.57
CA TYR A 256 -1.88 -9.31 2.40
C TYR A 256 -2.24 -8.41 1.20
N ALA A 257 -1.64 -7.22 1.13
CA ALA A 257 -2.04 -6.17 0.17
C ALA A 257 -1.99 -6.62 -1.30
N GLY A 258 -0.94 -7.33 -1.72
CA GLY A 258 -0.77 -7.83 -3.09
C GLY A 258 -1.68 -9.01 -3.48
N LEU A 259 -2.47 -9.55 -2.55
CA LEU A 259 -3.37 -10.67 -2.84
C LEU A 259 -4.52 -10.23 -3.76
N PRO A 260 -4.94 -11.01 -4.78
CA PRO A 260 -6.08 -10.64 -5.61
C PRO A 260 -7.36 -10.43 -4.79
N PRO A 261 -8.16 -9.38 -5.05
CA PRO A 261 -9.42 -9.12 -4.33
C PRO A 261 -10.38 -10.30 -4.22
N ALA A 262 -10.52 -11.16 -5.22
CA ALA A 262 -11.34 -12.37 -5.08
C ALA A 262 -10.79 -13.30 -3.97
N ALA A 263 -9.47 -13.47 -3.88
CA ALA A 263 -8.83 -14.26 -2.83
C ALA A 263 -8.86 -13.55 -1.48
N GLN A 264 -8.76 -12.22 -1.43
CA GLN A 264 -8.98 -11.46 -0.20
C GLN A 264 -10.41 -11.64 0.32
N MET A 265 -11.41 -11.71 -0.56
CA MET A 265 -12.81 -11.88 -0.14
C MET A 265 -13.08 -13.22 0.55
N ARG A 266 -12.27 -14.25 0.25
CA ARG A 266 -12.43 -15.59 0.85
C ARG A 266 -12.31 -15.60 2.37
N VAL A 267 -11.59 -14.64 2.98
CA VAL A 267 -11.49 -14.61 4.46
C VAL A 267 -12.84 -14.33 5.13
N PHE A 268 -13.75 -13.64 4.43
CA PHE A 268 -15.09 -13.29 4.94
C PHE A 268 -16.13 -14.40 4.74
N GLU A 269 -15.85 -15.38 3.90
CA GLU A 269 -16.76 -16.50 3.64
C GLU A 269 -16.74 -17.46 4.84
N PRO A 270 -17.89 -18.00 5.28
CA PRO A 270 -17.93 -18.99 6.34
C PRO A 270 -17.20 -20.28 5.91
N ALA A 271 -16.73 -21.07 6.87
CA ALA A 271 -16.21 -22.40 6.54
C ALA A 271 -17.36 -23.27 6.03
N ASN A 272 -17.26 -23.74 4.78
CA ASN A 272 -18.32 -24.53 4.13
C ASN A 272 -18.50 -25.95 4.71
N VAL A 273 -17.62 -26.35 5.63
CA VAL A 273 -17.59 -27.70 6.20
C VAL A 273 -17.78 -27.60 7.72
N PRO A 274 -18.74 -28.35 8.31
CA PRO A 274 -18.91 -28.43 9.77
C PRO A 274 -17.61 -28.85 10.47
N CYS A 275 -17.39 -28.40 11.70
CA CYS A 275 -16.21 -28.73 12.50
C CYS A 275 -14.87 -28.37 11.83
N THR A 276 -14.85 -27.29 11.05
CA THR A 276 -13.65 -26.78 10.37
C THR A 276 -13.26 -25.42 10.93
N ARG A 277 -12.01 -25.31 11.39
CA ARG A 277 -11.43 -24.04 11.83
C ARG A 277 -10.80 -23.30 10.66
N LYS A 278 -11.02 -21.99 10.59
CA LYS A 278 -10.29 -21.09 9.69
C LYS A 278 -9.06 -20.52 10.39
N ILE A 279 -7.92 -20.57 9.72
CA ILE A 279 -6.67 -19.95 10.16
C ILE A 279 -6.26 -18.93 9.11
N ILE A 280 -6.22 -17.67 9.51
CA ILE A 280 -5.89 -16.55 8.64
C ILE A 280 -4.52 -16.01 9.03
N PHE A 281 -3.58 -16.01 8.09
CA PHE A 281 -2.28 -15.37 8.24
C PHE A 281 -2.32 -14.01 7.55
N ALA A 282 -2.17 -12.93 8.31
CA ALA A 282 -2.37 -11.57 7.81
C ALA A 282 -1.20 -10.63 8.11
N THR A 283 -1.02 -9.62 7.26
CA THR A 283 -0.24 -8.42 7.63
C THR A 283 -1.11 -7.46 8.45
N ASN A 284 -0.61 -6.25 8.69
CA ASN A 284 -1.38 -5.14 9.30
C ASN A 284 -2.66 -4.75 8.52
N ILE A 285 -2.93 -5.33 7.34
CA ILE A 285 -4.21 -5.17 6.65
C ILE A 285 -5.41 -5.62 7.49
N ALA A 286 -5.22 -6.56 8.42
CA ALA A 286 -6.24 -7.02 9.36
C ALA A 286 -6.23 -6.28 10.71
N GLU A 287 -5.26 -5.39 10.92
CA GLU A 287 -5.07 -4.66 12.17
C GLU A 287 -6.13 -3.59 12.40
N THR A 288 -6.59 -2.95 11.32
CA THR A 288 -7.57 -1.86 11.24
C THR A 288 -8.54 -2.11 10.07
N SER A 289 -9.67 -1.39 10.03
CA SER A 289 -10.59 -1.34 8.87
C SER A 289 -11.37 -2.58 8.45
N ILE A 290 -11.04 -3.78 8.95
CA ILE A 290 -11.70 -5.02 8.54
C ILE A 290 -12.17 -5.84 9.75
N THR A 291 -13.42 -6.32 9.70
CA THR A 291 -13.95 -7.35 10.62
C THR A 291 -14.03 -8.67 9.86
N ILE A 292 -13.33 -9.70 10.35
CA ILE A 292 -13.45 -11.05 9.80
C ILE A 292 -14.37 -11.87 10.72
N PRO A 293 -15.54 -12.32 10.25
CA PRO A 293 -16.47 -13.09 11.07
C PRO A 293 -15.84 -14.39 11.60
N GLY A 294 -16.22 -14.78 12.81
CA GLY A 294 -15.77 -16.04 13.44
C GLY A 294 -14.41 -15.99 14.15
N VAL A 295 -13.61 -14.94 13.94
CA VAL A 295 -12.30 -14.78 14.61
C VAL A 295 -12.50 -14.53 16.11
N ARG A 296 -11.96 -15.45 16.92
CA ARG A 296 -11.98 -15.34 18.39
C ARG A 296 -10.59 -15.46 19.02
N ILE A 297 -9.59 -15.87 18.24
CA ILE A 297 -8.23 -16.09 18.72
C ILE A 297 -7.26 -15.26 17.88
N ILE A 298 -6.47 -14.44 18.55
CA ILE A 298 -5.38 -13.66 17.95
C ILE A 298 -4.04 -14.25 18.34
N ILE A 299 -3.14 -14.36 17.36
CA ILE A 299 -1.73 -14.67 17.59
C ILE A 299 -0.92 -13.49 17.08
N ASP A 300 -0.28 -12.77 18.00
CA ASP A 300 0.46 -11.54 17.69
C ASP A 300 1.98 -11.79 17.81
N SER A 301 2.66 -11.73 16.67
CA SER A 301 4.13 -11.83 16.60
C SER A 301 4.84 -10.60 17.17
N GLY A 302 4.14 -9.47 17.37
CA GLY A 302 4.75 -8.22 17.83
C GLY A 302 5.59 -7.50 16.77
N LYS A 303 5.57 -7.97 15.51
CA LYS A 303 6.37 -7.43 14.41
C LYS A 303 5.52 -6.79 13.31
N ILE A 304 6.14 -5.87 12.59
CA ILE A 304 5.58 -5.21 11.41
C ILE A 304 6.71 -4.86 10.43
N LYS A 305 6.42 -4.86 9.13
CA LYS A 305 7.36 -4.40 8.09
C LYS A 305 7.00 -2.97 7.69
N VAL A 306 7.94 -2.04 7.88
CA VAL A 306 7.70 -0.60 7.73
C VAL A 306 8.72 -0.01 6.76
N LYS A 307 8.24 0.86 5.85
CA LYS A 307 9.09 1.66 4.98
C LYS A 307 9.57 2.89 5.76
N THR A 308 10.89 3.05 5.82
CA THR A 308 11.58 4.10 6.57
C THR A 308 12.61 4.77 5.67
N PHE A 309 12.50 6.08 5.54
CA PHE A 309 13.41 6.93 4.80
C PHE A 309 14.59 7.34 5.69
N LEU A 310 15.80 7.28 5.12
CA LEU A 310 17.03 7.76 5.73
C LEU A 310 17.43 9.08 5.07
N PRO A 311 17.17 10.24 5.69
CA PRO A 311 17.45 11.55 5.10
C PRO A 311 18.91 11.74 4.71
N ASP A 312 19.85 11.30 5.56
CA ASP A 312 21.29 11.49 5.30
C ASP A 312 21.76 10.74 4.04
N ARG A 313 21.15 9.58 3.78
CA ARG A 313 21.52 8.69 2.66
C ARG A 313 20.61 8.86 1.45
N HIS A 314 19.51 9.60 1.57
CA HIS A 314 18.48 9.81 0.55
C HIS A 314 17.88 8.49 0.04
N ILE A 315 17.65 7.55 0.96
CA ILE A 315 17.24 6.19 0.62
C ILE A 315 16.01 5.79 1.42
N ASP A 316 15.05 5.17 0.73
CA ASP A 316 13.96 4.43 1.34
C ASP A 316 14.39 2.97 1.63
N ILE A 317 14.15 2.50 2.86
CA ILE A 317 14.45 1.13 3.27
C ILE A 317 13.19 0.47 3.83
N LEU A 318 12.91 -0.76 3.39
CA LEU A 318 11.92 -1.62 4.02
C LEU A 318 12.59 -2.47 5.11
N ARG A 319 12.17 -2.32 6.37
CA ARG A 319 12.73 -3.08 7.51
C ARG A 319 11.63 -3.63 8.43
N VAL A 320 11.94 -4.72 9.12
CA VAL A 320 11.06 -5.28 10.16
C VAL A 320 11.33 -4.55 11.48
N GLU A 321 10.28 -4.06 12.12
CA GLU A 321 10.31 -3.36 13.41
C GLU A 321 9.31 -3.99 14.39
N ASN A 322 9.44 -3.63 15.66
CA ASN A 322 8.43 -3.94 16.66
C ASN A 322 7.21 -3.03 16.48
N ILE A 323 6.04 -3.55 16.82
CA ILE A 323 4.81 -2.75 16.87
C ILE A 323 4.78 -1.81 18.08
N SER A 324 3.83 -0.89 18.07
CA SER A 324 3.51 -0.08 19.25
C SER A 324 2.52 -0.79 20.18
N GLN A 325 2.40 -0.32 21.43
CA GLN A 325 1.38 -0.80 22.36
C GLN A 325 -0.03 -0.57 21.78
N SER A 326 -0.27 0.59 21.16
CA SER A 326 -1.55 0.87 20.49
C SER A 326 -1.90 -0.14 19.40
N SER A 327 -0.93 -0.51 18.56
CA SER A 327 -1.08 -1.53 17.52
C SER A 327 -1.38 -2.91 18.12
N ALA A 328 -0.62 -3.32 19.15
CA ALA A 328 -0.85 -4.58 19.86
C ALA A 328 -2.24 -4.66 20.50
N THR A 329 -2.75 -3.55 21.03
CA THR A 329 -4.12 -3.46 21.58
C THR A 329 -5.17 -3.57 20.48
N GLN A 330 -4.98 -2.91 19.34
CA GLN A 330 -5.88 -3.01 18.19
C GLN A 330 -5.93 -4.42 17.60
N ARG A 331 -4.79 -5.12 17.54
CA ARG A 331 -4.70 -6.52 17.13
C ARG A 331 -5.47 -7.42 18.08
N ALA A 332 -5.25 -7.29 19.39
CA ALA A 332 -5.96 -8.05 20.41
C ALA A 332 -7.48 -7.84 20.34
N GLY A 333 -7.94 -6.60 20.14
CA GLY A 333 -9.35 -6.26 20.02
C GLY A 333 -10.08 -6.92 18.84
N ARG A 334 -9.36 -7.53 17.89
CA ARG A 334 -9.98 -8.30 16.78
C ARG A 334 -10.65 -9.59 17.27
N ALA A 335 -10.21 -10.16 18.39
CA ALA A 335 -10.84 -11.34 19.00
C ALA A 335 -12.19 -11.04 19.68
N GLY A 336 -12.38 -9.81 20.17
CA GLY A 336 -13.53 -9.43 21.01
C GLY A 336 -14.72 -8.84 20.26
N ARG A 337 -14.87 -9.11 18.95
CA ARG A 337 -15.90 -8.42 18.12
C ARG A 337 -17.28 -9.03 18.18
N GLU A 338 -17.35 -10.36 18.10
CA GLU A 338 -18.61 -11.10 18.04
C GLU A 338 -18.89 -11.86 19.34
N ALA A 339 -17.83 -12.20 20.09
CA ALA A 339 -17.90 -12.98 21.32
C ALA A 339 -16.61 -12.76 22.13
N PRO A 340 -16.55 -13.22 23.40
CA PRO A 340 -15.31 -13.25 24.16
C PRO A 340 -14.23 -14.03 23.42
N GLY A 341 -12.99 -13.58 23.54
CA GLY A 341 -11.87 -14.14 22.79
C GLY A 341 -10.54 -14.11 23.53
N LYS A 342 -9.50 -14.58 22.86
CA LYS A 342 -8.14 -14.72 23.43
C LYS A 342 -7.11 -14.10 22.50
N CYS A 343 -6.06 -13.52 23.07
CA CYS A 343 -4.90 -13.00 22.34
C CYS A 343 -3.61 -13.56 22.93
N TYR A 344 -2.85 -14.27 22.11
CA TYR A 344 -1.54 -14.81 22.43
C TYR A 344 -0.46 -13.90 21.86
N ARG A 345 0.21 -13.15 22.74
CA ARG A 345 1.37 -12.30 22.40
C ARG A 345 2.63 -13.14 22.51
N LEU A 346 3.34 -13.29 21.41
CA LEU A 346 4.55 -14.12 21.33
C LEU A 346 5.81 -13.38 21.79
N TYR A 347 5.64 -12.52 22.79
CA TYR A 347 6.65 -11.69 23.43
C TYR A 347 6.27 -11.50 24.90
N SER A 348 7.25 -11.19 25.75
CA SER A 348 6.98 -11.06 27.19
C SER A 348 6.17 -9.81 27.53
N GLU A 349 5.53 -9.84 28.69
CA GLU A 349 4.84 -8.66 29.23
C GLU A 349 5.84 -7.51 29.47
N LYS A 350 7.08 -7.81 29.88
CA LYS A 350 8.15 -6.81 30.00
C LYS A 350 8.45 -6.17 28.65
N HIS A 351 8.54 -6.98 27.59
CA HIS A 351 8.74 -6.49 26.23
C HIS A 351 7.61 -5.58 25.79
N PHE A 352 6.34 -5.95 26.03
CA PHE A 352 5.17 -5.12 25.73
C PHE A 352 5.27 -3.72 26.35
N HIS A 353 5.61 -3.65 27.64
CA HIS A 353 5.77 -2.37 28.33
C HIS A 353 6.95 -1.54 27.81
N SER A 354 7.99 -2.19 27.26
CA SER A 354 9.11 -1.50 26.59
C SER A 354 8.75 -0.93 25.21
N LEU A 355 7.65 -1.37 24.59
CA LEU A 355 7.25 -0.89 23.26
C LEU A 355 6.84 0.57 23.32
N SER A 356 7.05 1.29 22.21
CA SER A 356 6.51 2.63 22.04
C SER A 356 4.99 2.63 22.25
N LYS A 357 4.46 3.64 22.95
CA LYS A 357 3.02 3.72 23.23
C LYS A 357 2.20 3.81 21.94
N MET A 358 2.64 4.66 21.02
CA MET A 358 1.96 4.99 19.77
C MET A 358 2.80 4.66 18.56
N THR A 359 2.14 4.33 17.45
CA THR A 359 2.79 4.14 16.16
C THR A 359 3.37 5.45 15.65
N VAL A 360 4.61 5.42 15.17
CA VAL A 360 5.24 6.61 14.60
C VAL A 360 4.49 7.01 13.31
N PRO A 361 3.97 8.25 13.22
CA PRO A 361 3.32 8.75 12.01
C PRO A 361 4.17 8.62 10.76
N GLU A 362 3.50 8.38 9.63
CA GLU A 362 4.16 8.22 8.34
C GLU A 362 5.01 9.44 7.95
N ILE A 363 4.51 10.66 8.17
CA ILE A 363 5.23 11.91 7.84
C ILE A 363 6.60 12.05 8.52
N LEU A 364 6.83 11.37 9.65
CA LEU A 364 8.11 11.41 10.37
C LEU A 364 9.12 10.37 9.85
N ARG A 365 8.68 9.40 9.04
CA ARG A 365 9.47 8.26 8.58
C ARG A 365 9.47 8.05 7.08
N SER A 366 8.65 8.75 6.30
CA SER A 366 8.55 8.61 4.85
C SER A 366 9.41 9.64 4.11
N ASN A 367 9.76 9.32 2.86
CA ASN A 367 10.31 10.28 1.92
C ASN A 367 9.27 11.35 1.56
N LEU A 368 9.56 12.62 1.85
CA LEU A 368 8.60 13.71 1.70
C LEU A 368 8.64 14.37 0.32
N ALA A 369 9.46 13.90 -0.63
CA ALA A 369 9.62 14.56 -1.94
C ALA A 369 8.30 14.65 -2.72
N VAL A 370 7.51 13.57 -2.76
CA VAL A 370 6.19 13.55 -3.41
C VAL A 370 5.26 14.54 -2.72
N VAL A 371 5.10 14.44 -1.39
CA VAL A 371 4.19 15.30 -0.61
C VAL A 371 4.58 16.77 -0.76
N LEU A 372 5.87 17.09 -0.70
CA LEU A 372 6.40 18.44 -0.89
C LEU A 372 6.02 18.99 -2.27
N LEU A 373 6.16 18.18 -3.33
CA LEU A 373 5.77 18.57 -4.69
C LEU A 373 4.26 18.85 -4.79
N GLU A 374 3.44 18.01 -4.17
CA GLU A 374 1.98 18.14 -4.16
C GLU A 374 1.52 19.39 -3.37
N LEU A 375 2.09 19.66 -2.19
CA LEU A 375 1.80 20.86 -1.39
C LEU A 375 2.17 22.15 -2.16
N LEU A 376 3.31 22.15 -2.86
CA LEU A 376 3.71 23.28 -3.69
C LEU A 376 2.77 23.47 -4.89
N ARG A 377 2.23 22.38 -5.45
CA ARG A 377 1.24 22.42 -6.53
C ARG A 377 -0.09 23.04 -6.07
N ILE A 378 -0.52 22.74 -4.85
CA ILE A 378 -1.68 23.36 -4.20
C ILE A 378 -1.46 24.87 -3.97
N GLY A 379 -0.20 25.30 -3.87
CA GLY A 379 0.17 26.71 -3.67
C GLY A 379 0.68 27.02 -2.26
N LEU A 380 0.91 26.00 -1.44
CA LEU A 380 1.52 26.16 -0.11
C LEU A 380 3.03 26.36 -0.27
N ARG A 381 3.47 27.61 -0.14
CA ARG A 381 4.87 28.00 -0.40
C ARG A 381 5.75 28.03 0.86
N ARG A 382 5.16 28.06 2.05
CA ARG A 382 5.88 28.13 3.35
C ARG A 382 5.66 26.85 4.15
N ILE A 383 6.23 25.76 3.66
CA ILE A 383 5.93 24.42 4.18
C ILE A 383 6.54 24.22 5.57
N LYS A 384 7.71 24.82 5.83
CA LYS A 384 8.38 24.80 7.14
C LYS A 384 7.60 25.53 8.25
N SER A 385 6.60 26.36 7.90
CA SER A 385 5.77 27.08 8.88
C SER A 385 4.35 26.53 8.98
N LEU A 386 4.04 25.41 8.31
CA LEU A 386 2.74 24.77 8.48
C LEU A 386 2.67 24.18 9.89
N ALA A 387 1.62 24.52 10.63
CA ALA A 387 1.30 23.83 11.87
C ALA A 387 0.64 22.50 11.49
N LEU A 388 1.43 21.43 11.35
CA LEU A 388 0.91 20.08 11.14
C LEU A 388 0.72 19.39 12.50
N ILE A 389 -0.22 18.45 12.57
CA ILE A 389 -0.46 17.60 13.76
C ILE A 389 0.84 16.92 14.23
N SER A 390 1.71 16.56 13.29
CA SER A 390 3.07 16.13 13.59
C SER A 390 4.02 16.68 12.56
N ASN A 391 4.84 17.64 12.99
CA ASN A 391 5.78 18.31 12.10
C ASN A 391 6.94 17.38 11.74
N PRO A 392 7.26 17.20 10.44
CA PRO A 392 8.42 16.43 10.02
C PRO A 392 9.71 17.05 10.53
N LYS A 393 10.70 16.18 10.76
CA LYS A 393 12.04 16.62 11.13
C LYS A 393 12.65 17.49 10.02
N LYS A 394 13.45 18.48 10.40
CA LYS A 394 14.07 19.43 9.46
C LYS A 394 14.91 18.70 8.42
N GLU A 395 15.65 17.66 8.82
CA GLU A 395 16.49 16.87 7.92
C GLU A 395 15.66 16.18 6.82
N GLY A 396 14.45 15.70 7.15
CA GLY A 396 13.54 15.09 6.19
C GLY A 396 13.01 16.08 5.15
N LEU A 397 12.65 17.29 5.58
CA LEU A 397 12.23 18.37 4.69
C LEU A 397 13.37 18.86 3.80
N ASP A 398 14.56 19.04 4.37
CA ASP A 398 15.74 19.50 3.63
C ASP A 398 16.19 18.44 2.59
N ALA A 399 16.09 17.15 2.92
CA ALA A 399 16.35 16.05 1.98
C ALA A 399 15.32 16.02 0.83
N ALA A 400 14.03 16.19 1.13
CA ALA A 400 12.98 16.27 0.12
C ALA A 400 13.14 17.49 -0.80
N GLU A 401 13.47 18.66 -0.23
CA GLU A 401 13.75 19.87 -1.00
C GLU A 401 14.98 19.68 -1.90
N LYS A 402 16.06 19.09 -1.38
CA LYS A 402 17.26 18.76 -2.17
C LYS A 402 16.95 17.78 -3.31
N HIS A 403 16.15 16.74 -3.05
CA HIS A 403 15.69 15.81 -4.08
C HIS A 403 14.93 16.55 -5.18
N LEU A 404 13.94 17.38 -4.84
CA LEU A 404 13.19 18.13 -5.83
C LEU A 404 14.06 19.13 -6.61
N ARG A 405 15.07 19.75 -5.98
CA ARG A 405 16.04 20.61 -6.68
C ARG A 405 16.88 19.83 -7.69
N LEU A 406 17.35 18.62 -7.33
CA LEU A 406 18.11 17.74 -8.22
C LEU A 406 17.30 17.35 -9.47
N LEU A 407 15.97 17.26 -9.36
CA LEU A 407 15.05 17.01 -10.46
C LEU A 407 14.63 18.27 -11.25
N ASP A 408 15.20 19.44 -10.94
CA ASP A 408 14.80 20.76 -11.43
C ASP A 408 13.34 21.11 -11.13
N ALA A 409 12.71 20.49 -10.13
CA ALA A 409 11.28 20.66 -9.86
C ALA A 409 10.96 21.96 -9.12
N VAL A 410 11.90 22.47 -8.33
CA VAL A 410 11.72 23.66 -7.50
C VAL A 410 12.82 24.67 -7.73
N LYS A 411 12.46 25.96 -7.65
CA LYS A 411 13.42 27.07 -7.61
C LYS A 411 14.09 27.13 -6.25
N GLN A 412 15.12 27.94 -6.14
CA GLN A 412 15.64 28.33 -4.83
C GLN A 412 14.55 29.00 -3.98
N PRO A 413 14.57 28.79 -2.65
CA PRO A 413 13.70 29.51 -1.75
C PRO A 413 14.05 31.01 -1.78
N ASP A 414 13.02 31.87 -1.75
CA ASP A 414 13.25 33.31 -1.63
C ASP A 414 13.78 33.70 -0.24
N LYS A 415 14.17 34.97 -0.05
CA LYS A 415 14.64 35.50 1.26
C LYS A 415 13.63 35.28 2.41
N LYS A 416 12.36 35.01 2.10
CA LYS A 416 11.28 34.75 3.06
C LYS A 416 10.99 33.25 3.22
N GLY A 417 11.88 32.38 2.71
CA GLY A 417 11.78 30.92 2.77
C GLY A 417 10.69 30.33 1.88
N ARG A 418 10.15 31.08 0.90
CA ARG A 418 9.07 30.58 0.03
C ARG A 418 9.65 29.76 -1.11
N LEU A 419 9.20 28.53 -1.22
CA LEU A 419 9.56 27.62 -2.29
C LEU A 419 8.53 27.70 -3.44
N ARG A 420 8.98 27.59 -4.69
CA ARG A 420 8.10 27.66 -5.88
C ARG A 420 8.46 26.58 -6.89
N LEU A 421 7.46 26.05 -7.58
CA LEU A 421 7.65 25.12 -8.69
C LEU A 421 8.27 25.82 -9.91
N THR A 422 9.12 25.08 -10.62
CA THR A 422 9.53 25.40 -11.99
C THR A 422 8.48 24.90 -12.99
N GLU A 423 8.66 25.19 -14.28
CA GLU A 423 7.84 24.56 -15.33
C GLU A 423 7.97 23.02 -15.31
N MET A 424 9.19 22.53 -15.08
CA MET A 424 9.44 21.11 -14.89
C MET A 424 8.68 20.57 -13.67
N GLY A 425 8.73 21.25 -12.53
CA GLY A 425 7.98 20.87 -11.32
C GLY A 425 6.48 20.79 -11.56
N MET A 426 5.93 21.74 -12.32
CA MET A 426 4.52 21.72 -12.73
C MET A 426 4.20 20.48 -13.58
N LYS A 427 5.04 20.15 -14.56
CA LYS A 427 4.87 18.92 -15.37
C LYS A 427 4.99 17.66 -14.51
N LEU A 428 6.01 17.57 -13.64
CA LEU A 428 6.21 16.42 -12.73
C LEU A 428 5.00 16.19 -11.83
N SER A 429 4.45 17.27 -11.24
CA SER A 429 3.28 17.20 -10.34
C SER A 429 1.99 16.70 -11.01
N SER A 430 1.92 16.73 -12.34
CA SER A 430 0.77 16.20 -13.09
C SER A 430 0.74 14.67 -13.13
N PHE A 431 1.88 14.02 -12.89
CA PHE A 431 2.00 12.57 -12.99
C PHE A 431 1.67 11.88 -11.68
N PRO A 432 0.97 10.73 -11.73
CA PRO A 432 0.62 10.02 -10.52
C PRO A 432 1.75 9.34 -9.75
N VAL A 433 3.00 9.42 -10.21
CA VAL A 433 4.10 8.51 -9.88
C VAL A 433 5.20 9.24 -9.11
N ASP A 434 6.22 8.51 -8.66
CA ASP A 434 7.42 9.12 -8.07
C ASP A 434 8.02 10.19 -9.03
N PRO A 435 8.45 11.36 -8.52
CA PRO A 435 9.05 12.43 -9.31
C PRO A 435 10.20 11.96 -10.22
N ALA A 436 10.99 10.96 -9.81
CA ALA A 436 12.05 10.38 -10.63
C ALA A 436 11.50 9.65 -11.86
N PHE A 437 10.40 8.90 -11.71
CA PHE A 437 9.72 8.27 -12.84
C PHE A 437 8.98 9.28 -13.71
N ALA A 438 8.38 10.32 -13.13
CA ALA A 438 7.79 11.41 -13.90
C ALA A 438 8.87 12.12 -14.75
N ARG A 439 10.07 12.32 -14.19
CA ARG A 439 11.23 12.88 -14.91
C ARG A 439 11.67 11.97 -16.05
N ALA A 440 11.73 10.66 -15.81
CA ALA A 440 12.04 9.68 -16.86
C ALA A 440 11.02 9.73 -18.01
N LEU A 441 9.72 9.85 -17.72
CA LEU A 441 8.68 9.96 -18.76
C LEU A 441 8.84 11.23 -19.62
N ILE A 442 9.11 12.37 -19.00
CA ILE A 442 9.32 13.63 -19.72
C ILE A 442 10.60 13.57 -20.57
N ALA A 443 11.68 13.01 -20.01
CA ALA A 443 12.93 12.79 -20.73
C ALA A 443 12.77 11.84 -21.92
N ALA A 444 11.95 10.79 -21.77
CA ALA A 444 11.71 9.78 -22.81
C ALA A 444 11.07 10.35 -24.08
N SER A 445 10.31 11.43 -23.96
CA SER A 445 9.77 12.16 -25.11
C SER A 445 10.87 12.77 -25.99
N HIS A 446 11.98 13.21 -25.38
CA HIS A 446 13.11 13.84 -26.09
C HIS A 446 14.08 12.79 -26.63
N ASN A 447 14.27 11.68 -25.89
CA ASN A 447 15.16 10.58 -26.28
C ASN A 447 14.47 9.49 -27.13
N GLU A 448 13.25 9.77 -27.61
CA GLU A 448 12.48 8.92 -28.54
C GLU A 448 12.14 7.51 -28.02
N CYS A 449 12.03 7.32 -26.70
CA CYS A 449 11.77 6.01 -26.06
C CYS A 449 10.56 6.01 -25.12
N LEU A 450 9.63 6.95 -25.33
CA LEU A 450 8.46 7.14 -24.47
C LEU A 450 7.58 5.89 -24.38
N GLU A 451 7.43 5.13 -25.47
CA GLU A 451 6.62 3.90 -25.46
C GLU A 451 7.15 2.86 -24.47
N GLU A 452 8.47 2.66 -24.42
CA GLU A 452 9.15 1.73 -23.51
C GLU A 452 9.10 2.23 -22.08
N VAL A 453 9.47 3.49 -21.82
CA VAL A 453 9.49 4.06 -20.47
C VAL A 453 8.09 4.07 -19.84
N LEU A 454 7.04 4.40 -20.61
CA LEU A 454 5.66 4.29 -20.15
C LEU A 454 5.28 2.87 -19.71
N THR A 455 5.86 1.84 -20.36
CA THR A 455 5.60 0.45 -20.01
C THR A 455 6.28 0.13 -18.69
N ILE A 456 7.57 0.47 -18.59
CA ILE A 456 8.37 0.25 -17.38
C ILE A 456 7.73 0.93 -16.18
N VAL A 457 7.40 2.22 -16.27
CA VAL A 457 6.77 2.97 -15.17
C VAL A 457 5.42 2.38 -14.78
N ALA A 458 4.67 1.82 -15.73
CA ALA A 458 3.41 1.13 -15.42
C ALA A 458 3.63 -0.16 -14.62
N PHE A 459 4.68 -0.95 -14.92
CA PHE A 459 5.04 -2.11 -14.09
C PHE A 459 5.57 -1.69 -12.71
N MET A 460 6.39 -0.65 -12.64
CA MET A 460 6.92 -0.13 -11.36
C MET A 460 5.84 0.51 -10.48
N SER A 461 4.66 0.79 -11.04
CA SER A 461 3.49 1.25 -10.29
C SER A 461 2.58 0.12 -9.79
N THR A 462 2.97 -1.14 -9.98
CA THR A 462 2.23 -2.34 -9.55
C THR A 462 3.10 -3.29 -8.74
N ASP A 463 2.46 -4.16 -7.96
CA ASP A 463 3.16 -5.31 -7.35
C ASP A 463 3.79 -6.21 -8.44
N SER A 464 4.73 -7.06 -8.02
CA SER A 464 5.39 -8.01 -8.91
C SER A 464 4.37 -8.85 -9.69
N VAL A 465 4.45 -8.81 -11.02
CA VAL A 465 3.59 -9.60 -11.90
C VAL A 465 3.89 -11.10 -11.88
N PHE A 466 5.10 -11.49 -11.45
CA PHE A 466 5.50 -12.89 -11.35
C PHE A 466 4.84 -13.56 -10.15
N VAL A 467 4.25 -14.73 -10.39
CA VAL A 467 3.67 -15.60 -9.37
C VAL A 467 4.82 -16.22 -8.58
N SER A 468 5.11 -15.68 -7.41
CA SER A 468 6.04 -16.31 -6.47
C SER A 468 5.23 -16.99 -5.38
N SER A 469 4.99 -18.30 -5.52
CA SER A 469 4.62 -19.15 -4.38
C SER A 469 5.82 -20.00 -3.99
N ALA A 470 5.96 -20.37 -2.72
CA ALA A 470 7.09 -21.21 -2.27
C ALA A 470 7.20 -22.54 -3.05
N MET A 471 6.08 -23.11 -3.49
CA MET A 471 6.04 -24.37 -4.25
C MET A 471 6.38 -24.19 -5.74
N SER A 472 6.05 -23.04 -6.32
CA SER A 472 6.30 -22.74 -7.74
C SER A 472 7.53 -21.87 -7.96
N ARG A 473 8.28 -21.50 -6.91
CA ARG A 473 9.38 -20.51 -6.99
C ARG A 473 10.44 -20.90 -8.01
N GLU A 474 10.80 -22.17 -8.07
CA GLU A 474 11.80 -22.66 -9.04
C GLU A 474 11.27 -22.59 -10.48
N GLN A 475 10.03 -23.04 -10.72
CA GLN A 475 9.37 -22.95 -12.03
C GLN A 475 9.08 -21.50 -12.45
N ALA A 476 8.73 -20.63 -11.51
CA ALA A 476 8.54 -19.20 -11.71
C ALA A 476 9.87 -18.51 -12.05
N ASN A 477 10.97 -18.90 -11.40
CA ASN A 477 12.30 -18.40 -11.76
C ASN A 477 12.72 -18.89 -13.15
N LEU A 478 12.47 -20.16 -13.49
CA LEU A 478 12.77 -20.70 -14.82
C LEU A 478 11.94 -20.03 -15.93
N SER A 479 10.67 -19.72 -15.66
CA SER A 479 9.83 -18.97 -16.62
C SER A 479 10.27 -17.51 -16.72
N LYS A 480 10.64 -16.87 -15.59
CA LYS A 480 11.23 -15.52 -15.59
C LYS A 480 12.49 -15.44 -16.47
N ARG A 481 13.36 -16.46 -16.43
CA ARG A 481 14.57 -16.53 -17.27
C ARG A 481 14.31 -16.37 -18.76
N LYS A 482 13.14 -16.81 -19.25
CA LYS A 482 12.76 -16.66 -20.67
C LYS A 482 12.62 -15.19 -21.09
N PHE A 483 12.40 -14.29 -20.15
CA PHE A 483 12.20 -12.87 -20.40
C PHE A 483 13.42 -12.02 -20.03
N GLU A 484 14.44 -12.62 -19.41
CA GLU A 484 15.60 -11.90 -18.90
C GLU A 484 16.30 -11.13 -20.01
N ALA A 485 16.52 -9.84 -19.74
CA ALA A 485 17.30 -8.97 -20.59
C ALA A 485 18.70 -8.77 -19.99
N ALA A 486 19.73 -8.79 -20.83
CA ALA A 486 21.11 -8.59 -20.41
C ALA A 486 21.34 -7.18 -19.81
N GLU A 487 20.49 -6.23 -20.21
CA GLU A 487 20.50 -4.86 -19.74
C GLU A 487 19.95 -4.71 -18.31
N GLY A 488 19.09 -5.63 -17.87
CA GLY A 488 18.55 -5.65 -16.51
C GLY A 488 17.05 -5.91 -16.38
N ASP A 489 16.55 -5.74 -15.15
CA ASP A 489 15.19 -6.08 -14.75
C ASP A 489 14.14 -5.18 -15.42
N HIS A 490 14.39 -3.88 -15.60
CA HIS A 490 13.44 -3.00 -16.31
C HIS A 490 13.21 -3.44 -17.77
N CYS A 491 14.27 -3.85 -18.45
CA CYS A 491 14.18 -4.38 -19.82
C CYS A 491 13.51 -5.76 -19.85
N THR A 492 13.72 -6.58 -18.82
CA THR A 492 13.01 -7.86 -18.63
C THR A 492 11.49 -7.67 -18.60
N LEU A 493 10.99 -6.60 -17.95
CA LEU A 493 9.56 -6.29 -17.88
C LEU A 493 8.98 -5.89 -19.26
N LEU A 494 9.78 -5.27 -20.12
CA LEU A 494 9.37 -4.99 -21.51
C LEU A 494 9.15 -6.29 -22.30
N ASN A 495 9.99 -7.29 -22.08
CA ASN A 495 9.85 -8.60 -22.72
C ASN A 495 8.56 -9.31 -22.25
N VAL A 496 8.27 -9.26 -20.95
CA VAL A 496 6.99 -9.75 -20.40
C VAL A 496 5.80 -9.05 -21.04
N TYR A 497 5.85 -7.71 -21.16
CA TYR A 497 4.79 -6.94 -21.80
C TYR A 497 4.58 -7.31 -23.26
N ARG A 498 5.66 -7.42 -24.04
CA ARG A 498 5.63 -7.79 -25.46
C ARG A 498 5.04 -9.18 -25.64
N GLY A 499 5.45 -10.15 -24.81
CA GLY A 499 4.90 -11.50 -24.81
C GLY A 499 3.40 -11.54 -24.47
N TYR A 500 2.99 -10.87 -23.39
CA TYR A 500 1.57 -10.81 -23.02
C TYR A 500 0.71 -10.11 -24.08
N ARG A 501 1.23 -9.05 -24.71
CA ARG A 501 0.55 -8.34 -25.79
C ARG A 501 0.34 -9.23 -27.02
N LEU A 502 1.30 -10.10 -27.34
CA LEU A 502 1.18 -11.07 -28.43
C LEU A 502 0.12 -12.13 -28.10
N ALA A 503 0.20 -12.75 -26.92
CA ALA A 503 -0.79 -13.72 -26.45
C ALA A 503 -2.21 -13.13 -26.42
N ARG A 504 -2.34 -11.83 -26.11
CA ARG A 504 -3.61 -11.09 -26.18
C ARG A 504 -4.18 -11.02 -27.59
N LYS A 505 -3.33 -10.77 -28.59
CA LYS A 505 -3.75 -10.73 -30.00
C LYS A 505 -4.19 -12.12 -30.49
N GLU A 506 -3.49 -13.16 -30.03
CA GLU A 506 -3.77 -14.55 -30.39
C GLU A 506 -4.92 -15.20 -29.59
N LYS A 507 -5.53 -14.45 -28.65
CA LYS A 507 -6.59 -14.93 -27.73
C LYS A 507 -6.18 -16.13 -26.86
N LYS A 508 -4.88 -16.29 -26.58
CA LYS A 508 -4.30 -17.35 -25.73
C LYS A 508 -3.79 -16.82 -24.38
N LEU A 509 -4.55 -15.92 -23.77
CA LEU A 509 -4.13 -15.19 -22.58
C LEU A 509 -3.94 -16.10 -21.35
N GLU A 510 -4.93 -16.92 -21.04
CA GLU A 510 -4.93 -17.77 -19.85
C GLU A 510 -3.80 -18.79 -19.90
N GLU A 511 -3.71 -19.53 -21.02
CA GLU A 511 -2.63 -20.48 -21.29
C GLU A 511 -1.24 -19.84 -21.18
N TRP A 512 -1.07 -18.63 -21.74
CA TRP A 512 0.22 -17.93 -21.67
C TRP A 512 0.56 -17.47 -20.25
N CYS A 513 -0.42 -16.97 -19.48
CA CYS A 513 -0.20 -16.56 -18.11
C CYS A 513 0.15 -17.73 -17.19
N GLU A 514 -0.54 -18.86 -17.34
CA GLU A 514 -0.26 -20.09 -16.60
C GLU A 514 1.14 -20.63 -16.96
N ALA A 515 1.46 -20.76 -18.25
CA ALA A 515 2.75 -21.28 -18.70
C ALA A 515 3.96 -20.41 -18.25
N ASN A 516 3.74 -19.11 -18.08
CA ASN A 516 4.79 -18.16 -17.71
C ASN A 516 4.74 -17.71 -16.24
N HIS A 517 3.85 -18.30 -15.43
CA HIS A 517 3.72 -17.99 -13.99
C HIS A 517 3.58 -16.49 -13.73
N VAL A 518 2.67 -15.83 -14.44
CA VAL A 518 2.40 -14.40 -14.28
C VAL A 518 0.93 -14.12 -13.98
N HIS A 519 0.69 -13.14 -13.12
CA HIS A 519 -0.67 -12.75 -12.72
C HIS A 519 -1.36 -11.92 -13.81
N GLN A 520 -2.30 -12.53 -14.54
CA GLN A 520 -3.12 -11.87 -15.57
C GLN A 520 -3.80 -10.59 -15.04
N ARG A 521 -4.31 -10.62 -13.81
CA ARG A 521 -4.94 -9.45 -13.18
C ARG A 521 -3.97 -8.26 -13.03
N LEU A 522 -2.74 -8.53 -12.59
CA LEU A 522 -1.72 -7.49 -12.43
C LEU A 522 -1.30 -6.96 -13.80
N LEU A 523 -1.13 -7.83 -14.79
CA LEU A 523 -0.86 -7.41 -16.18
C LEU A 523 -1.99 -6.54 -16.75
N ASN A 524 -3.25 -6.91 -16.54
CA ASN A 524 -4.38 -6.06 -16.93
C ASN A 524 -4.35 -4.70 -16.21
N THR A 525 -3.91 -4.67 -14.95
CA THR A 525 -3.71 -3.43 -14.19
C THR A 525 -2.60 -2.59 -14.80
N VAL A 526 -1.46 -3.19 -15.16
CA VAL A 526 -0.37 -2.51 -15.89
C VAL A 526 -0.87 -1.87 -17.18
N PHE A 527 -1.70 -2.56 -17.98
CA PHE A 527 -2.28 -1.97 -19.19
C PHE A 527 -3.21 -0.79 -18.90
N LYS A 528 -4.01 -0.86 -17.82
CA LYS A 528 -4.86 0.25 -17.38
C LYS A 528 -4.02 1.46 -16.95
N ILE A 529 -2.98 1.24 -16.16
CA ILE A 529 -2.04 2.28 -15.70
C ILE A 529 -1.33 2.91 -16.90
N ARG A 530 -0.79 2.08 -17.79
CA ARG A 530 -0.12 2.54 -19.02
C ARG A 530 -1.03 3.45 -19.84
N ARG A 531 -2.30 3.06 -20.04
CA ARG A 531 -3.27 3.89 -20.78
C ARG A 531 -3.45 5.25 -20.12
N GLN A 532 -3.67 5.28 -18.81
CA GLN A 532 -3.86 6.54 -18.10
C GLN A 532 -2.59 7.42 -18.08
N LEU A 533 -1.41 6.83 -17.94
CA LEU A 533 -0.14 7.56 -18.08
C LEU A 533 0.02 8.13 -19.50
N ARG A 534 -0.35 7.36 -20.53
CA ARG A 534 -0.37 7.85 -21.92
C ARG A 534 -1.34 9.03 -22.08
N ASP A 535 -2.51 9.01 -21.46
CA ASP A 535 -3.45 10.13 -21.51
C ASP A 535 -2.85 11.39 -20.86
N ILE A 536 -2.15 11.24 -19.74
CA ILE A 536 -1.44 12.34 -19.06
C ILE A 536 -0.26 12.85 -19.89
N CYS A 537 0.52 11.96 -20.51
CA CYS A 537 1.58 12.34 -21.46
C CYS A 537 1.02 13.15 -22.63
N SER A 538 -0.13 12.74 -23.17
CA SER A 538 -0.80 13.45 -24.27
C SER A 538 -1.26 14.85 -23.85
N LYS A 539 -1.83 14.98 -22.64
CA LYS A 539 -2.21 16.29 -22.06
C LYS A 539 -1.02 17.21 -21.81
N ASN A 540 0.17 16.65 -21.58
CA ASN A 540 1.42 17.39 -21.43
C ASN A 540 2.18 17.56 -22.77
N SER A 541 1.53 17.26 -23.91
CA SER A 541 2.10 17.38 -25.26
C SER A 541 3.42 16.61 -25.46
N LEU A 542 3.54 15.43 -24.83
CA LEU A 542 4.70 14.56 -25.01
C LEU A 542 4.57 13.73 -26.29
N VAL A 543 5.69 13.54 -26.98
CA VAL A 543 5.76 12.85 -28.27
C VAL A 543 6.00 11.35 -28.06
N PHE A 544 5.10 10.53 -28.63
CA PHE A 544 5.19 9.07 -28.55
C PHE A 544 6.09 8.52 -29.65
N ARG A 545 7.29 8.07 -29.26
CA ARG A 545 8.23 7.32 -30.09
C ARG A 545 8.69 6.06 -29.35
N SER A 546 9.13 5.07 -30.11
CA SER A 546 9.70 3.83 -29.60
C SER A 546 11.17 3.76 -30.00
N CYS A 547 12.03 3.37 -29.07
CA CYS A 547 13.45 3.14 -29.37
C CYS A 547 13.71 1.77 -30.03
N GLY A 548 12.67 0.95 -30.24
CA GLY A 548 12.77 -0.35 -30.89
C GLY A 548 13.71 -1.31 -30.13
N THR A 549 14.86 -1.59 -30.74
CA THR A 549 15.93 -2.45 -30.18
C THR A 549 17.10 -1.66 -29.61
N ASP A 550 17.12 -0.33 -29.75
CA ASP A 550 18.15 0.54 -29.17
C ASP A 550 17.89 0.69 -27.66
N THR A 551 18.43 -0.26 -26.89
CA THR A 551 18.32 -0.27 -25.44
C THR A 551 19.21 0.80 -24.78
N ASP A 552 20.20 1.37 -25.47
CA ASP A 552 21.06 2.43 -24.94
C ASP A 552 20.30 3.72 -24.73
N LYS A 553 19.48 4.14 -25.71
CA LYS A 553 18.55 5.27 -25.54
C LYS A 553 17.65 5.09 -24.32
N LEU A 554 17.13 3.88 -24.12
CA LEU A 554 16.29 3.55 -22.99
C LEU A 554 17.05 3.64 -21.66
N ARG A 555 18.23 3.01 -21.56
CA ARG A 555 19.06 2.98 -20.35
C ARG A 555 19.51 4.39 -19.96
N LYS A 556 19.94 5.21 -20.92
CA LYS A 556 20.29 6.62 -20.72
C LYS A 556 19.09 7.44 -20.23
N THR A 557 17.90 7.19 -20.76
CA THR A 557 16.67 7.88 -20.32
C THR A 557 16.26 7.50 -18.90
N LEU A 558 16.31 6.20 -18.56
CA LEU A 558 16.05 5.75 -17.19
C LEU A 558 17.07 6.36 -16.22
N CYS A 559 18.35 6.45 -16.63
CA CYS A 559 19.39 7.12 -15.87
C CYS A 559 19.05 8.60 -15.61
N GLN A 560 18.53 9.34 -16.60
CA GLN A 560 18.11 10.74 -16.41
C GLN A 560 17.02 10.94 -15.35
N GLY A 561 16.16 9.95 -15.13
CA GLY A 561 15.18 9.97 -14.04
C GLY A 561 15.74 9.47 -12.71
N LEU A 562 16.51 8.37 -12.75
CA LEU A 562 16.93 7.59 -11.58
C LEU A 562 18.42 7.77 -11.22
N PHE A 563 19.10 8.82 -11.69
CA PHE A 563 20.54 9.02 -11.45
C PHE A 563 20.91 9.11 -9.97
N MET A 564 19.98 9.52 -9.10
CA MET A 564 20.18 9.53 -7.65
C MET A 564 20.31 8.11 -7.07
N ASN A 565 19.80 7.11 -7.79
CA ASN A 565 19.88 5.69 -7.47
C ASN A 565 21.00 4.99 -8.27
N ALA A 566 21.96 5.74 -8.82
CA ALA A 566 23.08 5.16 -9.54
C ALA A 566 24.16 4.65 -8.58
N CYS A 567 24.67 3.45 -8.87
CA CYS A 567 25.71 2.77 -8.09
C CYS A 567 26.89 2.40 -8.99
N ALA A 568 28.09 2.39 -8.40
CA ALA A 568 29.30 1.90 -9.05
C ALA A 568 29.91 0.74 -8.27
N TYR A 569 30.48 -0.21 -8.99
CA TYR A 569 31.15 -1.37 -8.41
C TYR A 569 32.48 -0.99 -7.76
N GLU A 570 32.66 -1.40 -6.51
CA GLU A 570 33.88 -1.27 -5.75
C GLU A 570 34.57 -2.63 -5.61
N LYS A 571 35.71 -2.78 -6.30
CA LYS A 571 36.45 -4.05 -6.38
C LYS A 571 37.02 -4.53 -5.05
N SER A 572 37.38 -3.63 -4.14
CA SER A 572 38.04 -3.96 -2.87
C SER A 572 37.16 -4.78 -1.93
N HIS A 573 35.85 -4.57 -1.99
CA HIS A 573 34.90 -5.20 -1.05
C HIS A 573 33.85 -6.11 -1.73
N ASP A 574 33.88 -6.28 -3.06
CA ASP A 574 32.83 -6.95 -3.87
C ASP A 574 31.43 -6.40 -3.56
N ARG A 575 31.34 -5.06 -3.53
CA ARG A 575 30.11 -4.31 -3.23
C ARG A 575 29.95 -3.14 -4.19
N TYR A 576 28.77 -2.52 -4.14
CA TYR A 576 28.45 -1.34 -4.93
C TYR A 576 28.24 -0.15 -4.02
N ASN A 577 28.78 0.99 -4.38
CA ASN A 577 28.61 2.24 -3.64
C ASN A 577 27.68 3.19 -4.39
N LEU A 578 26.77 3.82 -3.65
CA LEU A 578 25.86 4.81 -4.20
C LEU A 578 26.62 6.08 -4.60
N LEU A 579 26.44 6.57 -5.82
CA LEU A 579 27.20 7.72 -6.33
C LEU A 579 26.88 9.04 -5.60
N ILE A 580 25.62 9.25 -5.21
CA ILE A 580 25.22 10.46 -4.48
C ILE A 580 25.67 10.44 -3.00
N SER A 581 25.90 9.25 -2.45
CA SER A 581 26.35 9.05 -1.07
C SER A 581 27.33 7.86 -1.01
N PRO A 582 28.61 8.06 -1.35
CA PRO A 582 29.60 6.98 -1.46
C PRO A 582 29.77 6.10 -0.21
N GLY A 583 29.44 6.62 0.98
CA GLY A 583 29.43 5.84 2.23
C GLY A 583 28.31 4.79 2.35
N THR A 584 27.41 4.69 1.37
CA THR A 584 26.36 3.66 1.35
C THR A 584 26.73 2.53 0.40
N SER A 585 27.07 1.38 0.99
CA SER A 585 27.46 0.17 0.25
C SER A 585 26.34 -0.88 0.24
N LEU A 586 26.14 -1.53 -0.92
CA LEU A 586 25.03 -2.45 -1.17
C LEU A 586 25.42 -3.59 -2.13
N LYS A 587 24.55 -4.59 -2.27
CA LYS A 587 24.68 -5.71 -3.20
C LYS A 587 23.49 -5.78 -4.15
N ILE A 588 23.63 -6.51 -5.26
CA ILE A 588 22.50 -6.83 -6.14
C ILE A 588 21.62 -7.88 -5.45
N HIS A 589 20.30 -7.65 -5.42
CA HIS A 589 19.38 -8.61 -4.83
C HIS A 589 19.35 -9.93 -5.64
N PRO A 590 19.30 -11.11 -4.99
CA PRO A 590 19.30 -12.41 -5.69
C PRO A 590 18.15 -12.63 -6.67
N SER A 591 17.05 -11.86 -6.55
CA SER A 591 15.93 -11.94 -7.49
C SER A 591 16.16 -11.25 -8.83
N SER A 592 17.22 -10.44 -8.95
CA SER A 592 17.55 -9.75 -10.19
C SER A 592 18.12 -10.70 -11.23
N CYS A 593 17.82 -10.47 -12.51
CA CYS A 593 18.47 -11.19 -13.61
C CYS A 593 20.00 -10.96 -13.64
N LEU A 594 20.46 -9.85 -13.04
CA LEU A 594 21.87 -9.47 -12.97
C LEU A 594 22.57 -9.93 -11.70
N SER A 595 21.91 -10.72 -10.83
CA SER A 595 22.49 -11.24 -9.59
C SER A 595 23.77 -12.06 -9.77
N ARG A 596 23.94 -12.67 -10.95
CA ARG A 596 25.13 -13.45 -11.33
C ARG A 596 26.16 -12.66 -12.12
N SER A 597 25.80 -11.44 -12.50
CA SER A 597 26.67 -10.53 -13.25
C SER A 597 27.35 -9.54 -12.31
N ARG A 598 28.46 -8.97 -12.76
CA ARG A 598 29.19 -7.91 -12.04
C ARG A 598 29.26 -6.64 -12.92
N PRO A 599 28.12 -5.96 -13.16
CA PRO A 599 28.12 -4.73 -13.94
C PRO A 599 29.01 -3.67 -13.29
N THR A 600 29.64 -2.81 -14.09
CA THR A 600 30.48 -1.73 -13.57
C THR A 600 29.65 -0.66 -12.87
N ALA A 601 28.47 -0.35 -13.41
CA ALA A 601 27.51 0.58 -12.85
C ALA A 601 26.07 0.18 -13.20
N PHE A 602 25.13 0.53 -12.31
CA PHE A 602 23.70 0.32 -12.54
C PHE A 602 22.86 1.37 -11.81
N ILE A 603 21.61 1.53 -12.25
CA ILE A 603 20.55 2.21 -11.50
C ILE A 603 19.60 1.17 -10.91
N PHE A 604 18.94 1.51 -9.79
CA PHE A 604 17.93 0.67 -9.14
C PHE A 604 16.65 1.45 -8.84
N THR A 605 15.55 0.72 -8.62
CA THR A 605 14.27 1.33 -8.20
C THR A 605 14.07 1.26 -6.70
N ASP A 606 14.37 0.12 -6.07
CA ASP A 606 14.10 -0.11 -4.64
C ASP A 606 15.31 -0.65 -3.88
N LEU A 607 15.35 -0.36 -2.58
CA LEU A 607 16.31 -0.92 -1.63
C LEU A 607 15.61 -1.71 -0.52
N ILE A 608 16.11 -2.91 -0.27
CA ILE A 608 15.65 -3.77 0.82
C ILE A 608 16.80 -4.07 1.76
N ARG A 609 16.55 -3.96 3.06
CA ARG A 609 17.52 -4.36 4.08
C ARG A 609 17.04 -5.60 4.80
N THR A 610 17.78 -6.69 4.62
CA THR A 610 17.66 -7.89 5.44
C THR A 610 18.89 -7.96 6.35
N ASN A 611 19.82 -8.87 6.07
CA ASN A 611 21.14 -8.91 6.70
C ASN A 611 22.09 -7.88 6.07
N GLU A 612 21.95 -7.67 4.76
CA GLU A 612 22.67 -6.66 4.00
C GLU A 612 21.69 -5.73 3.28
N LEU A 613 22.20 -4.64 2.73
CA LEU A 613 21.44 -3.74 1.87
C LEU A 613 21.50 -4.26 0.43
N TYR A 614 20.34 -4.53 -0.18
CA TYR A 614 20.23 -5.07 -1.53
C TYR A 614 19.43 -4.13 -2.44
N ALA A 615 19.96 -3.87 -3.63
CA ALA A 615 19.28 -3.16 -4.72
C ALA A 615 18.39 -4.10 -5.52
N ARG A 616 17.16 -3.66 -5.80
CA ARG A 616 16.16 -4.37 -6.58
C ARG A 616 15.78 -3.59 -7.84
N ASP A 617 15.34 -4.35 -8.85
CA ASP A 617 14.85 -3.83 -10.13
C ASP A 617 15.92 -2.94 -10.77
N ILE A 618 16.99 -3.57 -11.24
CA ILE A 618 18.21 -2.87 -11.66
C ILE A 618 18.39 -2.82 -13.17
N THR A 619 19.15 -1.84 -13.66
CA THR A 619 19.51 -1.73 -15.07
C THR A 619 20.92 -1.19 -15.22
N VAL A 620 21.73 -1.85 -16.05
CA VAL A 620 23.11 -1.46 -16.32
C VAL A 620 23.14 -0.12 -17.04
N ILE A 621 24.01 0.76 -16.60
CA ILE A 621 24.22 2.08 -17.22
C ILE A 621 25.71 2.28 -17.48
N ASP A 622 26.05 3.22 -18.37
CA ASP A 622 27.38 3.79 -18.35
C ASP A 622 27.54 4.68 -17.11
N LEU A 623 28.68 4.53 -16.43
CA LEU A 623 29.00 5.30 -15.25
C LEU A 623 29.10 6.81 -15.55
N GLU A 624 29.59 7.18 -16.74
CA GLU A 624 29.77 8.57 -17.10
C GLU A 624 28.44 9.30 -17.26
N TRP A 625 27.38 8.63 -17.74
CA TRP A 625 26.04 9.24 -17.84
C TRP A 625 25.51 9.70 -16.47
N ALA A 626 25.73 8.91 -15.42
CA ALA A 626 25.29 9.25 -14.08
C ALA A 626 26.17 10.34 -13.44
N LYS A 627 27.50 10.30 -13.68
CA LYS A 627 28.43 11.32 -13.20
C LYS A 627 28.15 12.68 -13.81
N GLU A 628 27.99 12.77 -15.14
CA GLU A 628 27.66 14.03 -15.83
C GLU A 628 26.39 14.68 -15.26
N LEU A 629 25.35 13.88 -15.01
CA LEU A 629 24.12 14.35 -14.38
C LEU A 629 24.36 14.80 -12.93
N LEU A 630 25.09 14.03 -12.13
CA LEU A 630 25.37 14.41 -10.76
C LEU A 630 26.23 15.67 -10.66
N ASP A 631 27.26 15.80 -11.49
CA ASP A 631 28.20 16.91 -11.44
C ASP A 631 27.56 18.20 -11.96
N SER A 632 26.80 18.14 -13.06
CA SER A 632 26.01 19.28 -13.53
C SER A 632 25.02 19.76 -12.47
N LYS A 633 24.36 18.85 -11.75
CA LYS A 633 23.43 19.21 -10.67
C LYS A 633 24.11 19.66 -9.38
N LYS A 634 25.27 19.12 -9.03
CA LYS A 634 26.08 19.57 -7.89
C LYS A 634 26.63 20.98 -8.11
N MET A 635 27.08 21.29 -9.32
CA MET A 635 27.46 22.66 -9.68
C MET A 635 26.31 23.62 -9.46
N VAL A 636 25.10 23.29 -9.96
CA VAL A 636 23.89 24.08 -9.72
C VAL A 636 23.57 24.21 -8.23
N LEU A 637 23.68 23.14 -7.44
CA LEU A 637 23.46 23.20 -5.98
C LEU A 637 24.50 24.05 -5.23
N ASN A 638 25.75 24.08 -5.71
CA ASN A 638 26.85 24.82 -5.09
C ASN A 638 26.86 26.30 -5.49
N MET A 639 26.46 26.65 -6.72
CA MET A 639 26.29 28.05 -7.19
C MET A 639 25.27 28.87 -6.37
N PHE A 640 24.53 28.21 -5.50
CA PHE A 640 23.44 28.76 -4.71
C PHE A 640 23.70 28.68 -3.19
N ARG A 641 24.94 28.37 -2.80
CA ARG A 641 25.41 28.44 -1.40
C ARG A 641 26.05 29.79 -1.05
N ASP A 642 26.34 30.60 -2.06
CA ASP A 642 26.73 32.02 -1.96
C ASP A 642 25.50 32.90 -2.19
#